data_AF-A0A402D5B2-F1
#
_entry.id   AF-A0A402D5B2-F1
#
_cell.length_a   1.000
_cell.length_b   1.000
_cell.length_c   1.000
_cell.angle_alpha   90.00
_cell.angle_beta   90.00
_cell.angle_gamma   90.00
#
_symmetry.space_group_name_H-M   'P 1'
#
loop_
_entity.id
_entity.type
_entity.pdbx_description
1 polymer ?
#
loop_
_entity_poly.entity_id
_entity_poly.type
_entity_poly.pdbx_seq_one_letter_code
_entity_poly.pdbx_strand_id
1 'polypeptide(L)'
;MRPRSALHLGAALLLLTFPSIPVHADAISIDEEGGFTIGERHLTLAQALAASEPPRSDIYLIVGAEQISLPKDAAPPAPEDRVRRIGEEFGCIVRDFHDVTAIAPATMTVLNTSPKAQDPFADTPASDAFQLLVSMLDDSQWRMLGGPEGIGLSDLTTDEQRQLFTDIFPITPITLFPQGSGAEEEKDPTLSRENAASARLRLSHRTNYAISVAGQPNAKYGISPPAGGRYYQASQVPPWQPAPDTIYGVTLRSAAPNVLKDSDLDYDRDELGAVVDLSGVKTVQDLITRIGLATRIELYADRRYETQSVTILGPRSGRARDFLKAVALCVRGTYRQVGPAYVLTNDRLGLGTRQSIITRFLLETDMGRRQAIVDANDRMSETHHLADQPPAISDFALTGSQQTEFSALNGSAQSITTPLEKMSPEQQDFVRKAVQKNNNAITPGNGTRLTTDLPIDLSLSPSISLTSPSIDGVVVLDGYLQPNGLLQASGRAEMLKKYHADTITFAAAMKKAQEAFEEDPEIGAPASRAPKPVLAEAAVSFARRAVLVRPDSVKSLDRIIAVMKRIGLNQLWLDVFSGGKSHLDGKPNLLEAAIAKTKGSGIAIIPHVNALNWGADAPLDAQDLTILGENSIQETAWNNKIAPDEFYQYLLPDIAASPNTNLRVSPASPIVQDTLTTLLRRLAATPGVTDIALSNASAPDYEADQRGAGMGYTPTLRLALLRRDHVDPVDFETMSYYAQEPMNQSVPEFANQASLSSVHDDWTALLVNTRSAFLQTLLSSVRETGSPPPNLFLRTEPPFQTPTWYGLWSDPRSLDPHRPKPRTTLSEKPTPPAQYAHRRWRTNIVIPVFWSDQSREQLIAAVNALEPGWDGFVLDFTIDSHGDPFSALAKRKRSEKSALPAKTP
;
A
#
# COMPACT_ATOMS: atom_id res chain seq x y z
N MET A 1 10.11 16.60 -55.28
CA MET A 1 10.70 17.57 -54.33
C MET A 1 9.98 17.42 -52.99
N ARG A 2 10.67 16.93 -51.96
CA ARG A 2 10.24 16.79 -50.56
C ARG A 2 11.45 17.12 -49.68
N PRO A 3 11.30 17.86 -48.56
CA PRO A 3 12.18 17.75 -47.39
C PRO A 3 11.41 17.07 -46.23
N ARG A 4 11.92 16.01 -45.61
CA ARG A 4 12.95 15.89 -44.54
C ARG A 4 12.48 16.41 -43.17
N SER A 5 12.00 15.46 -42.35
CA SER A 5 12.03 15.50 -40.88
C SER A 5 12.00 14.05 -40.36
N ALA A 6 13.19 13.48 -40.20
CA ALA A 6 13.44 12.20 -39.55
C ALA A 6 14.88 12.22 -39.01
N LEU A 7 15.05 12.70 -37.78
CA LEU A 7 16.26 12.55 -36.95
C LEU A 7 15.91 13.08 -35.56
N HIS A 8 15.61 12.18 -34.62
CA HIS A 8 15.83 12.34 -33.17
C HIS A 8 15.44 11.09 -32.34
N LEU A 9 14.94 10.00 -32.95
CA LEU A 9 14.56 8.78 -32.20
C LEU A 9 15.64 7.67 -32.13
N GLY A 10 16.86 7.89 -32.65
CA GLY A 10 17.83 6.80 -32.88
C GLY A 10 18.80 6.47 -31.73
N ALA A 11 19.04 7.39 -30.80
CA ALA A 11 20.14 7.26 -29.83
C ALA A 11 19.73 6.66 -28.47
N ALA A 12 18.47 6.81 -28.06
CA ALA A 12 17.97 6.27 -26.78
C ALA A 12 17.85 4.73 -26.77
N LEU A 13 17.81 4.08 -27.95
CA LEU A 13 17.58 2.64 -28.05
C LEU A 13 18.87 1.79 -27.95
N LEU A 14 20.06 2.40 -28.06
CA LEU A 14 21.34 1.66 -28.14
C LEU A 14 22.00 1.42 -26.77
N LEU A 15 21.55 2.09 -25.71
CA LEU A 15 22.04 1.91 -24.33
C LEU A 15 21.33 0.80 -23.54
N LEU A 16 20.29 0.16 -24.10
CA LEU A 16 19.46 -0.84 -23.41
C LEU A 16 19.81 -2.31 -23.72
N THR A 17 20.90 -2.61 -24.44
CA THR A 17 21.19 -4.00 -24.90
C THR A 17 22.56 -4.59 -24.53
N PHE A 18 23.38 -3.93 -23.71
CA PHE A 18 24.66 -4.50 -23.25
C PHE A 18 24.65 -4.76 -21.73
N PRO A 19 24.92 -6.00 -21.27
CA PRO A 19 25.17 -6.25 -19.86
C PRO A 19 26.57 -5.72 -19.47
N SER A 20 26.59 -4.80 -18.51
CA SER A 20 27.64 -4.64 -17.49
C SER A 20 29.05 -4.21 -17.92
N ILE A 21 29.17 -3.03 -18.56
CA ILE A 21 30.35 -2.18 -18.35
C ILE A 21 29.84 -0.89 -17.68
N PRO A 22 30.30 -0.54 -16.47
CA PRO A 22 29.98 0.76 -15.88
C PRO A 22 30.69 1.84 -16.71
N VAL A 23 30.01 2.34 -17.73
CA VAL A 23 30.38 3.60 -18.37
C VAL A 23 29.97 4.67 -17.37
N HIS A 24 30.94 5.42 -16.83
CA HIS A 24 30.66 6.58 -15.98
C HIS A 24 29.82 7.58 -16.79
N ALA A 25 28.52 7.63 -16.52
CA ALA A 25 27.59 8.55 -17.18
C ALA A 25 28.02 10.01 -16.99
N ASP A 26 28.74 10.31 -15.91
CA ASP A 26 29.26 11.64 -15.58
C ASP A 26 30.38 12.12 -16.52
N ALA A 27 30.97 11.23 -17.33
CA ALA A 27 32.03 11.61 -18.27
C ALA A 27 31.49 12.15 -19.60
N ILE A 28 30.17 12.12 -19.82
CA ILE A 28 29.53 12.53 -21.07
C ILE A 28 28.50 13.60 -20.73
N SER A 29 28.88 14.87 -20.86
CA SER A 29 27.91 15.96 -20.86
C SER A 29 27.50 16.29 -22.29
N ILE A 30 26.22 16.59 -22.46
CA ILE A 30 25.67 17.16 -23.69
C ILE A 30 25.75 18.67 -23.50
N ASP A 31 26.56 19.34 -24.31
CA ASP A 31 26.61 20.81 -24.31
C ASP A 31 25.30 21.40 -24.85
N GLU A 32 25.14 22.73 -24.72
CA GLU A 32 23.93 23.44 -25.17
C GLU A 32 23.69 23.31 -26.70
N GLU A 33 24.69 22.86 -27.47
CA GLU A 33 24.59 22.62 -28.91
C GLU A 33 24.32 21.14 -29.28
N GLY A 34 24.20 20.26 -28.28
CA GLY A 34 23.99 18.82 -28.51
C GLY A 34 25.27 18.02 -28.79
N GLY A 35 26.44 18.62 -28.58
CA GLY A 35 27.75 17.97 -28.66
C GLY A 35 28.06 17.18 -27.39
N PHE A 36 28.61 15.98 -27.56
CA PHE A 36 29.12 15.18 -26.44
C PHE A 36 30.54 15.61 -26.11
N THR A 37 30.78 16.15 -24.92
CA THR A 37 32.14 16.39 -24.43
C THR A 37 32.56 15.28 -23.46
N ILE A 38 33.77 14.75 -23.66
CA ILE A 38 34.39 13.81 -22.71
C ILE A 38 35.00 14.67 -21.61
N GLY A 39 34.42 14.65 -20.41
CA GLY A 39 34.94 15.40 -19.27
C GLY A 39 36.40 15.05 -18.96
N GLU A 40 37.18 16.05 -18.51
CA GLU A 40 38.53 15.82 -17.98
C GLU A 40 38.48 14.75 -16.89
N ARG A 41 39.36 13.74 -16.96
CA ARG A 41 39.45 12.72 -15.91
C ARG A 41 39.96 13.38 -14.62
N HIS A 42 39.09 13.56 -13.66
CA HIS A 42 39.45 14.04 -12.32
C HIS A 42 40.39 13.05 -11.62
N LEU A 43 41.41 13.57 -10.92
CA LEU A 43 42.30 12.79 -10.05
C LEU A 43 41.48 12.14 -8.93
N THR A 44 41.62 10.83 -8.74
CA THR A 44 40.92 10.09 -7.69
C THR A 44 41.80 9.90 -6.45
N LEU A 45 41.18 9.67 -5.29
CA LEU A 45 41.91 9.42 -4.04
C LEU A 45 42.81 8.19 -4.16
N ALA A 46 42.36 7.13 -4.82
CA ALA A 46 43.18 5.95 -5.10
C ALA A 46 44.47 6.28 -5.87
N GLN A 47 44.38 7.17 -6.88
CA GLN A 47 45.54 7.60 -7.68
C GLN A 47 46.51 8.46 -6.86
N ALA A 48 45.99 9.40 -6.05
CA ALA A 48 46.80 10.23 -5.18
C ALA A 48 47.53 9.40 -4.11
N LEU A 49 46.83 8.46 -3.47
CA LEU A 49 47.42 7.57 -2.47
C LEU A 49 48.49 6.64 -3.06
N ALA A 50 48.29 6.13 -4.28
CA ALA A 50 49.28 5.31 -4.96
C ALA A 50 50.59 6.06 -5.28
N ALA A 51 50.53 7.39 -5.39
CA ALA A 51 51.70 8.25 -5.62
C ALA A 51 52.42 8.68 -4.33
N SER A 52 51.81 8.49 -3.16
CA SER A 52 52.35 8.92 -1.86
C SER A 52 53.40 7.97 -1.26
N GLU A 53 54.26 8.45 -0.36
CA GLU A 53 55.18 7.58 0.38
C GLU A 53 54.39 6.57 1.25
N PRO A 54 54.66 5.25 1.14
CA PRO A 54 53.97 4.25 1.95
C PRO A 54 54.18 4.47 3.45
N PRO A 55 53.12 4.41 4.27
CA PRO A 55 53.25 4.55 5.71
C PRO A 55 54.05 3.37 6.29
N ARG A 56 54.97 3.65 7.22
CA ARG A 56 55.90 2.63 7.77
C ARG A 56 55.35 1.88 8.98
N SER A 57 54.58 2.56 9.84
CA SER A 57 54.09 2.01 11.11
C SER A 57 52.58 1.83 11.16
N ASP A 58 51.83 2.69 10.47
CA ASP A 58 50.38 2.77 10.63
C ASP A 58 49.67 2.11 9.44
N ILE A 59 48.54 1.44 9.71
CA ILE A 59 47.73 0.83 8.66
C ILE A 59 46.64 1.82 8.26
N TYR A 60 46.59 2.22 6.99
CA TYR A 60 45.50 3.07 6.50
C TYR A 60 44.49 2.23 5.74
N LEU A 61 43.20 2.41 6.04
CA LEU A 61 42.09 1.73 5.39
C LEU A 61 41.16 2.74 4.72
N ILE A 62 40.86 2.51 3.45
CA ILE A 62 39.92 3.30 2.65
C ILE A 62 39.02 2.34 1.88
N VAL A 63 37.73 2.64 1.78
CA VAL A 63 36.77 1.89 0.96
C VAL A 63 36.35 2.73 -0.24
N GLY A 64 36.37 2.17 -1.44
CA GLY A 64 35.91 2.86 -2.67
C GLY A 64 36.75 4.07 -3.06
N ALA A 65 38.07 4.05 -2.82
CA ALA A 65 38.97 5.18 -3.06
C ALA A 65 38.99 5.66 -4.53
N GLU A 66 38.62 4.81 -5.47
CA GLU A 66 38.48 5.13 -6.90
C GLU A 66 37.26 6.01 -7.22
N GLN A 67 36.28 6.09 -6.32
CA GLN A 67 35.05 6.85 -6.51
C GLN A 67 35.12 8.25 -5.89
N ILE A 68 36.20 8.55 -5.15
CA ILE A 68 36.39 9.83 -4.46
C ILE A 68 37.25 10.72 -5.34
N SER A 69 36.63 11.73 -5.94
CA SER A 69 37.30 12.72 -6.80
C SER A 69 37.76 13.93 -6.00
N LEU A 70 38.87 14.53 -6.42
CA LEU A 70 39.37 15.78 -5.85
C LEU A 70 38.30 16.90 -6.05
N PRO A 71 37.93 17.66 -5.00
CA PRO A 71 37.04 18.80 -5.14
C PRO A 71 37.55 19.76 -6.22
N LYS A 72 36.64 20.34 -7.02
CA LYS A 72 36.98 21.15 -8.20
C LYS A 72 37.99 22.28 -7.92
N ASP A 73 37.94 22.85 -6.72
CA ASP A 73 38.77 23.99 -6.31
C ASP A 73 39.95 23.60 -5.40
N ALA A 74 40.16 22.30 -5.14
CA ALA A 74 41.28 21.83 -4.35
C ALA A 74 42.54 21.66 -5.21
N ALA A 75 43.70 22.06 -4.66
CA ALA A 75 44.99 21.80 -5.31
C ALA A 75 45.30 20.28 -5.27
N PRO A 76 45.82 19.69 -6.35
CA PRO A 76 46.27 18.30 -6.32
C PRO A 76 47.35 18.09 -5.23
N PRO A 77 47.28 17.00 -4.46
CA PRO A 77 48.32 16.68 -3.48
C PRO A 77 49.68 16.51 -4.14
N ALA A 78 50.72 16.96 -3.45
CA ALA A 78 52.09 16.72 -3.86
C ALA A 78 52.52 15.26 -3.54
N PRO A 79 53.42 14.63 -4.31
CA PRO A 79 53.87 13.25 -4.03
C PRO A 79 54.46 13.04 -2.63
N GLU A 80 55.04 14.09 -2.03
CA GLU A 80 55.58 14.10 -0.67
C GLU A 80 54.51 14.26 0.43
N ASP A 81 53.25 14.52 0.08
CA ASP A 81 52.19 14.66 1.06
C ASP A 81 51.88 13.34 1.75
N ARG A 82 51.65 13.44 3.07
CA ARG A 82 51.32 12.27 3.89
C ARG A 82 49.89 11.83 3.61
N VAL A 83 49.66 10.52 3.69
CA VAL A 83 48.34 9.87 3.50
C VAL A 83 47.19 10.60 4.21
N ARG A 84 47.39 11.03 5.47
CA ARG A 84 46.39 11.82 6.22
C ARG A 84 46.01 13.13 5.52
N ARG A 85 47.00 13.91 5.10
CA ARG A 85 46.80 15.19 4.40
C ARG A 85 46.10 14.99 3.06
N ILE A 86 46.49 13.95 2.32
CA ILE A 86 45.82 13.58 1.06
C ILE A 86 44.33 13.31 1.31
N GLY A 87 43.98 12.53 2.33
CA GLY A 87 42.58 12.30 2.69
C GLY A 87 41.80 13.61 2.95
N GLU A 88 42.39 14.50 3.74
CA GLU A 88 41.78 15.80 4.09
C GLU A 88 41.59 16.70 2.85
N GLU A 89 42.53 16.72 1.91
CA GLU A 89 42.44 17.49 0.65
C GLU A 89 41.33 16.96 -0.28
N PHE A 90 41.01 15.67 -0.20
CA PHE A 90 39.85 15.06 -0.86
C PHE A 90 38.54 15.23 -0.08
N GLY A 91 38.51 16.07 0.97
CA GLY A 91 37.32 16.31 1.78
C GLY A 91 36.91 15.12 2.65
N CYS A 92 37.83 14.20 2.93
CA CYS A 92 37.59 13.06 3.82
C CYS A 92 37.96 13.41 5.27
N ILE A 93 37.37 12.67 6.21
CA ILE A 93 37.83 12.64 7.61
C ILE A 93 38.85 11.53 7.80
N VAL A 94 39.81 11.77 8.69
CA VAL A 94 40.84 10.80 9.07
C VAL A 94 40.70 10.47 10.55
N ARG A 95 40.46 9.20 10.88
CA ARG A 95 40.19 8.77 12.25
C ARG A 95 40.99 7.53 12.63
N ASP A 96 41.63 7.59 13.80
CA ASP A 96 42.47 6.52 14.31
C ASP A 96 41.68 5.56 15.20
N PHE A 97 41.91 4.27 14.98
CA PHE A 97 41.44 3.14 15.77
C PHE A 97 42.66 2.29 16.15
N HIS A 98 43.42 2.76 17.14
CA HIS A 98 44.72 2.18 17.52
C HIS A 98 45.69 2.08 16.33
N ASP A 99 45.90 0.86 15.81
CA ASP A 99 46.90 0.56 14.78
C ASP A 99 46.35 0.77 13.36
N VAL A 100 45.05 1.08 13.23
CA VAL A 100 44.35 1.30 11.96
C VAL A 100 43.79 2.72 11.90
N THR A 101 44.16 3.46 10.86
CA THR A 101 43.62 4.78 10.53
C THR A 101 42.65 4.67 9.35
N ALA A 102 41.39 5.05 9.57
CA ALA A 102 40.38 5.10 8.51
C ALA A 102 40.41 6.46 7.80
N ILE A 103 40.34 6.45 6.46
CA ILE A 103 40.00 7.64 5.66
C ILE A 103 38.59 7.42 5.12
N ALA A 104 37.65 8.27 5.55
CA ALA A 104 36.22 8.07 5.31
C ALA A 104 35.56 9.36 4.80
N PRO A 105 34.41 9.28 4.12
CA PRO A 105 33.62 10.46 3.76
C PRO A 105 33.33 11.34 4.97
N ALA A 106 33.35 12.67 4.82
CA ALA A 106 33.13 13.59 5.94
C ALA A 106 31.68 13.63 6.45
N THR A 107 30.72 13.25 5.61
CA THR A 107 29.29 13.29 5.93
C THR A 107 28.61 11.95 5.68
N MET A 108 27.49 11.74 6.35
CA MET A 108 26.57 10.62 6.15
C MET A 108 25.13 11.13 6.05
N THR A 109 24.27 10.38 5.39
CA THR A 109 22.84 10.62 5.34
C THR A 109 22.18 9.96 6.55
N VAL A 110 21.36 10.74 7.27
CA VAL A 110 20.59 10.25 8.41
C VAL A 110 19.11 10.43 8.12
N LEU A 111 18.36 9.33 8.23
CA LEU A 111 16.90 9.35 8.24
C LEU A 111 16.38 9.48 9.68
N ASN A 112 15.37 10.30 9.91
CA ASN A 112 14.74 10.47 11.21
C ASN A 112 13.88 9.24 11.57
N THR A 113 14.26 8.52 12.61
CA THR A 113 13.60 7.26 13.03
C THR A 113 12.52 7.46 14.08
N SER A 114 12.29 8.70 14.53
CA SER A 114 11.20 9.03 15.44
C SER A 114 10.59 10.38 15.04
N PRO A 115 10.05 10.48 13.82
CA PRO A 115 9.36 11.69 13.41
C PRO A 115 8.14 11.90 14.31
N LYS A 116 8.01 13.11 14.84
CA LYS A 116 6.84 13.55 15.60
C LYS A 116 6.35 14.82 14.93
N ALA A 117 5.10 14.80 14.47
CA ALA A 117 4.49 15.98 13.90
C ALA A 117 4.48 17.06 14.99
N GLN A 118 5.13 18.19 14.71
CA GLN A 118 4.98 19.38 15.55
C GLN A 118 3.65 20.06 15.20
N ASP A 119 3.26 20.00 13.92
CA ASP A 119 2.02 20.53 13.37
C ASP A 119 1.66 19.74 12.09
N PRO A 120 0.49 19.06 12.01
CA PRO A 120 0.07 18.37 10.79
C PRO A 120 -0.22 19.34 9.62
N PHE A 121 -0.24 20.64 9.89
CA PHE A 121 -0.48 21.68 8.90
C PHE A 121 0.80 22.43 8.46
N ALA A 122 1.96 22.15 9.04
CA ALA A 122 3.21 22.71 8.54
C ALA A 122 3.47 22.21 7.10
N ASP A 123 3.97 23.08 6.22
CA ASP A 123 4.23 22.75 4.80
C ASP A 123 3.00 22.17 4.06
N THR A 124 1.78 22.49 4.51
CA THR A 124 0.53 21.99 3.90
C THR A 124 0.48 22.36 2.42
N PRO A 125 0.08 21.41 1.54
CA PRO A 125 -0.14 21.73 0.14
C PRO A 125 -1.08 22.93 -0.02
N ALA A 126 -0.78 23.85 -0.95
CA ALA A 126 -1.53 25.09 -1.08
C ALA A 126 -3.06 24.89 -1.25
N SER A 127 -3.48 23.81 -1.93
CA SER A 127 -4.88 23.40 -2.06
C SER A 127 -5.58 23.23 -0.71
N ASP A 128 -4.86 22.61 0.22
CA ASP A 128 -5.36 22.18 1.51
C ASP A 128 -5.30 23.34 2.50
N ALA A 129 -4.25 24.15 2.43
CA ALA A 129 -4.14 25.41 3.16
C ALA A 129 -5.31 26.35 2.80
N PHE A 130 -5.66 26.43 1.52
CA PHE A 130 -6.82 27.21 1.08
C PHE A 130 -8.15 26.66 1.64
N GLN A 131 -8.39 25.35 1.56
CA GLN A 131 -9.63 24.76 2.08
C GLN A 131 -9.79 24.99 3.59
N LEU A 132 -8.70 24.82 4.36
CA LEU A 132 -8.69 25.10 5.79
C LEU A 132 -8.93 26.59 6.07
N LEU A 133 -8.23 27.49 5.37
CA LEU A 133 -8.41 28.94 5.50
C LEU A 133 -9.87 29.34 5.30
N VAL A 134 -10.48 28.91 4.20
CA VAL A 134 -11.86 29.29 3.85
C VAL A 134 -12.85 28.80 4.89
N SER A 135 -12.61 27.64 5.50
CA SER A 135 -13.47 27.10 6.56
C SER A 135 -13.39 27.87 7.89
N MET A 136 -12.35 28.70 8.07
CA MET A 136 -12.14 29.51 9.26
C MET A 136 -12.60 30.95 9.09
N LEU A 137 -13.02 31.36 7.89
CA LEU A 137 -13.47 32.72 7.63
C LEU A 137 -14.85 32.96 8.27
N ASP A 138 -15.03 34.13 8.90
CA ASP A 138 -16.36 34.58 9.30
C ASP A 138 -17.19 35.06 8.10
N ASP A 139 -18.49 35.32 8.29
CA ASP A 139 -19.37 35.78 7.22
C ASP A 139 -18.89 37.07 6.52
N SER A 140 -18.21 37.97 7.24
CA SER A 140 -17.69 39.21 6.67
C SER A 140 -16.50 38.91 5.76
N GLN A 141 -15.56 38.09 6.22
CA GLN A 141 -14.41 37.64 5.45
C GLN A 141 -14.83 36.79 4.25
N TRP A 142 -15.84 35.94 4.39
CA TRP A 142 -16.44 35.17 3.30
C TRP A 142 -17.02 36.07 2.21
N ARG A 143 -17.75 37.13 2.60
CA ARG A 143 -18.24 38.13 1.64
C ARG A 143 -17.11 38.88 0.94
N MET A 144 -15.98 39.11 1.60
CA MET A 144 -14.79 39.69 0.97
C MET A 144 -14.15 38.72 -0.03
N LEU A 145 -14.02 37.44 0.34
CA LEU A 145 -13.50 36.39 -0.54
C LEU A 145 -14.35 36.23 -1.81
N GLY A 146 -15.68 36.30 -1.69
CA GLY A 146 -16.62 36.33 -2.83
C GLY A 146 -16.78 37.71 -3.47
N GLY A 147 -16.16 38.76 -2.94
CA GLY A 147 -16.33 40.14 -3.38
C GLY A 147 -15.44 40.51 -4.57
N PRO A 148 -15.67 41.68 -5.20
CA PRO A 148 -14.83 42.16 -6.31
C PRO A 148 -13.40 42.50 -5.87
N GLU A 149 -13.20 42.90 -4.61
CA GLU A 149 -11.88 43.26 -4.06
C GLU A 149 -11.08 42.02 -3.61
N GLY A 150 -11.75 40.89 -3.34
CA GLY A 150 -11.12 39.72 -2.73
C GLY A 150 -10.67 39.95 -1.28
N ILE A 151 -10.13 38.90 -0.67
CA ILE A 151 -9.56 38.92 0.69
C ILE A 151 -8.03 38.91 0.63
N GLY A 152 -7.38 39.79 1.38
CA GLY A 152 -5.92 39.85 1.50
C GLY A 152 -5.45 39.54 2.93
N LEU A 153 -4.13 39.43 3.09
CA LEU A 153 -3.48 39.10 4.38
C LEU A 153 -3.87 40.06 5.53
N SER A 154 -4.12 41.34 5.22
CA SER A 154 -4.54 42.35 6.19
C SER A 154 -5.95 42.14 6.74
N ASP A 155 -6.81 41.45 5.98
CA ASP A 155 -8.24 41.28 6.28
C ASP A 155 -8.50 40.05 7.17
N LEU A 156 -7.45 39.25 7.39
CA LEU A 156 -7.46 38.08 8.26
C LEU A 156 -7.31 38.53 9.72
N THR A 157 -8.01 37.86 10.63
CA THR A 157 -8.16 38.31 12.03
C THR A 157 -7.31 37.50 13.00
N THR A 158 -7.00 36.24 12.66
CA THR A 158 -6.16 35.36 13.49
C THR A 158 -4.80 35.11 12.84
N ASP A 159 -3.79 34.81 13.66
CA ASP A 159 -2.45 34.46 13.15
C ASP A 159 -2.49 33.16 12.33
N GLU A 160 -3.34 32.21 12.71
CA GLU A 160 -3.56 30.96 11.98
C GLU A 160 -4.13 31.20 10.58
N GLN A 161 -5.13 32.08 10.42
CA GLN A 161 -5.63 32.48 9.10
C GLN A 161 -4.52 33.12 8.26
N ARG A 162 -3.72 34.03 8.85
CA ARG A 162 -2.59 34.68 8.15
C ARG A 162 -1.53 33.68 7.70
N GLN A 163 -1.25 32.68 8.53
CA GLN A 163 -0.31 31.62 8.21
C GLN A 163 -0.82 30.77 7.04
N LEU A 164 -2.06 30.26 7.12
CA LEU A 164 -2.68 29.48 6.03
C LEU A 164 -2.76 30.27 4.72
N PHE A 165 -3.06 31.57 4.78
CA PHE A 165 -3.02 32.44 3.60
C PHE A 165 -1.62 32.53 3.00
N THR A 166 -0.59 32.62 3.83
CA THR A 166 0.81 32.69 3.37
C THR A 166 1.27 31.36 2.77
N ASP A 167 0.75 30.23 3.26
CA ASP A 167 1.10 28.89 2.79
C ASP A 167 0.44 28.51 1.45
N ILE A 168 -0.54 29.29 0.99
CA ILE A 168 -1.03 29.22 -0.39
C ILE A 168 0.09 29.59 -1.38
N PHE A 169 1.04 30.44 -0.98
CA PHE A 169 2.09 30.93 -1.86
C PHE A 169 3.32 30.02 -1.80
N PRO A 170 3.87 29.61 -2.95
CA PRO A 170 4.94 28.63 -2.96
C PRO A 170 6.26 29.27 -2.46
N ILE A 171 7.03 28.47 -1.72
CA ILE A 171 8.37 28.86 -1.25
C ILE A 171 9.30 29.05 -2.46
N THR A 172 9.27 28.10 -3.40
CA THR A 172 9.95 28.20 -4.68
C THR A 172 9.04 28.93 -5.67
N PRO A 173 9.47 30.06 -6.26
CA PRO A 173 8.65 30.79 -7.22
C PRO A 173 8.16 29.88 -8.37
N ILE A 174 6.87 29.93 -8.68
CA ILE A 174 6.29 29.22 -9.83
C ILE A 174 6.07 30.20 -10.98
N THR A 175 6.44 29.79 -12.19
CA THR A 175 6.18 30.56 -13.41
C THR A 175 4.70 30.54 -13.74
N LEU A 176 4.16 31.72 -14.06
CA LEU A 176 2.77 31.91 -14.44
C LEU A 176 2.64 31.94 -15.95
N PHE A 177 1.80 31.07 -16.50
CA PHE A 177 1.64 30.95 -17.95
C PHE A 177 0.51 31.87 -18.43
N PRO A 178 0.77 32.82 -19.33
CA PRO A 178 -0.29 33.67 -19.87
C PRO A 178 -1.26 32.82 -20.70
N GLN A 179 -2.55 33.11 -20.57
CA GLN A 179 -3.61 32.46 -21.33
C GLN A 179 -4.42 33.52 -22.09
N GLY A 180 -4.69 33.29 -23.38
CA GLY A 180 -5.40 34.23 -24.26
C GLY A 180 -4.58 34.71 -25.47
N SER A 181 -5.24 35.41 -26.39
CA SER A 181 -4.61 35.96 -27.61
C SER A 181 -3.85 37.25 -27.29
N GLY A 182 -2.52 37.25 -27.48
CA GLY A 182 -1.67 38.44 -27.32
C GLY A 182 -0.46 38.30 -26.41
N ALA A 183 -0.16 37.10 -25.90
CA ALA A 183 1.04 36.84 -25.10
C ALA A 183 2.28 36.66 -26.00
N GLU A 184 2.84 37.75 -26.48
CA GLU A 184 4.18 37.76 -27.08
C GLU A 184 5.24 38.03 -26.00
N GLU A 185 6.30 37.21 -25.99
CA GLU A 185 7.68 37.39 -25.45
C GLU A 185 7.95 38.17 -24.14
N GLU A 186 6.95 38.53 -23.34
CA GLU A 186 7.19 39.14 -22.04
C GLU A 186 7.65 38.08 -21.04
N LYS A 187 8.62 38.41 -20.17
CA LYS A 187 9.14 37.49 -19.16
C LYS A 187 7.99 37.03 -18.26
N ASP A 188 7.68 35.74 -18.30
CA ASP A 188 6.58 35.17 -17.51
C ASP A 188 6.71 35.58 -16.03
N PRO A 189 5.68 36.20 -15.43
CA PRO A 189 5.73 36.58 -14.03
C PRO A 189 5.79 35.34 -13.15
N THR A 190 6.31 35.49 -11.94
CA THR A 190 6.40 34.39 -10.97
C THR A 190 5.51 34.65 -9.76
N LEU A 191 4.82 33.62 -9.29
CA LEU A 191 4.13 33.63 -8.00
C LEU A 191 5.03 33.01 -6.93
N SER A 192 5.24 33.73 -5.84
CA SER A 192 6.13 33.37 -4.73
C SER A 192 5.57 33.86 -3.39
N ARG A 193 6.17 33.42 -2.28
CA ARG A 193 5.80 33.88 -0.93
C ARG A 193 5.90 35.40 -0.73
N GLU A 194 6.76 36.10 -1.46
CA GLU A 194 6.86 37.57 -1.39
C GLU A 194 5.60 38.28 -1.90
N ASN A 195 4.85 37.65 -2.80
CA ASN A 195 3.61 38.23 -3.32
C ASN A 195 2.48 38.23 -2.27
N ALA A 196 2.56 37.37 -1.24
CA ALA A 196 1.50 37.15 -0.25
C ALA A 196 1.03 38.45 0.44
N ALA A 197 1.96 39.33 0.80
CA ALA A 197 1.63 40.58 1.51
C ALA A 197 0.78 41.55 0.70
N SER A 198 0.79 41.45 -0.63
CA SER A 198 0.09 42.35 -1.56
C SER A 198 -1.05 41.67 -2.33
N ALA A 199 -1.19 40.36 -2.20
CA ALA A 199 -2.12 39.58 -2.97
C ALA A 199 -3.53 39.60 -2.34
N ARG A 200 -4.54 39.52 -3.20
CA ARG A 200 -5.94 39.34 -2.80
C ARG A 200 -6.53 38.12 -3.51
N LEU A 201 -7.06 37.19 -2.73
CA LEU A 201 -7.72 35.97 -3.20
C LEU A 201 -9.21 36.24 -3.41
N ARG A 202 -9.76 35.66 -4.47
CA ARG A 202 -11.19 35.73 -4.77
C ARG A 202 -11.71 34.35 -5.15
N LEU A 203 -12.77 33.93 -4.46
CA LEU A 203 -13.55 32.75 -4.82
C LEU A 203 -14.70 33.19 -5.74
N SER A 204 -14.86 32.45 -6.83
CA SER A 204 -15.89 32.66 -7.83
C SER A 204 -16.37 31.31 -8.36
N HIS A 205 -17.41 31.29 -9.18
CA HIS A 205 -17.79 30.09 -9.92
C HIS A 205 -17.46 30.24 -11.40
N ARG A 206 -16.94 29.18 -12.02
CA ARG A 206 -16.87 29.06 -13.47
C ARG A 206 -18.03 28.19 -13.94
N THR A 207 -18.80 28.72 -14.88
CA THR A 207 -19.78 27.93 -15.62
C THR A 207 -19.07 27.22 -16.77
N ASN A 208 -18.90 25.91 -16.62
CA ASN A 208 -18.50 25.03 -17.71
C ASN A 208 -19.74 24.56 -18.45
N TYR A 209 -19.60 24.20 -19.72
CA TYR A 209 -20.70 23.61 -20.46
C TYR A 209 -20.23 22.46 -21.33
N ALA A 210 -21.06 21.43 -21.45
CA ALA A 210 -20.80 20.27 -22.28
C ALA A 210 -21.82 20.19 -23.42
N ILE A 211 -21.30 20.18 -24.65
CA ILE A 211 -22.10 20.11 -25.86
C ILE A 211 -22.19 18.66 -26.33
N SER A 212 -23.37 18.22 -26.72
CA SER A 212 -23.58 16.87 -27.25
C SER A 212 -22.87 16.64 -28.57
N VAL A 213 -22.41 15.41 -28.78
CA VAL A 213 -21.84 14.93 -30.03
C VAL A 213 -22.95 14.54 -31.00
N ALA A 214 -22.87 15.00 -32.25
CA ALA A 214 -23.85 14.71 -33.29
C ALA A 214 -24.00 13.20 -33.50
N GLY A 215 -25.23 12.69 -33.36
CA GLY A 215 -25.55 11.26 -33.48
C GLY A 215 -25.20 10.41 -32.24
N GLN A 216 -24.70 11.00 -31.15
CA GLN A 216 -24.35 10.30 -29.91
C GLN A 216 -24.90 11.06 -28.69
N PRO A 217 -26.17 10.84 -28.30
CA PRO A 217 -26.85 11.67 -27.29
C PRO A 217 -26.23 11.59 -25.88
N ASN A 218 -25.46 10.54 -25.59
CA ASN A 218 -24.79 10.36 -24.31
C ASN A 218 -23.31 10.81 -24.32
N ALA A 219 -22.76 11.15 -25.49
CA ALA A 219 -21.40 11.64 -25.60
C ALA A 219 -21.43 13.18 -25.59
N LYS A 220 -20.68 13.77 -24.67
CA LYS A 220 -20.59 15.22 -24.51
C LYS A 220 -19.14 15.67 -24.52
N TYR A 221 -18.91 16.85 -25.07
CA TYR A 221 -17.59 17.49 -25.13
C TYR A 221 -17.60 18.71 -24.23
N GLY A 222 -16.81 18.66 -23.15
CA GLY A 222 -16.67 19.76 -22.20
C GLY A 222 -15.88 20.91 -22.81
N ILE A 223 -16.41 22.13 -22.68
CA ILE A 223 -15.75 23.36 -23.12
C ILE A 223 -15.76 24.34 -21.94
N SER A 224 -14.57 24.86 -21.62
CA SER A 224 -14.45 26.00 -20.71
C SER A 224 -14.49 27.29 -21.51
N PRO A 225 -15.33 28.27 -21.15
CA PRO A 225 -15.31 29.58 -21.78
C PRO A 225 -13.94 30.25 -21.54
N PRO A 226 -13.40 31.01 -22.52
CA PRO A 226 -12.20 31.81 -22.33
C PRO A 226 -12.50 32.85 -21.27
N ALA A 227 -11.54 33.08 -20.37
CA ALA A 227 -11.65 34.21 -19.47
C ALA A 227 -11.47 35.52 -20.24
N GLY A 228 -12.21 36.55 -19.86
CA GLY A 228 -12.09 37.89 -20.43
C GLY A 228 -10.81 38.58 -19.94
N GLY A 229 -10.14 39.34 -20.81
CA GLY A 229 -8.95 40.11 -20.45
C GLY A 229 -7.66 39.29 -20.34
N ARG A 230 -6.60 39.91 -19.79
CA ARG A 230 -5.30 39.28 -19.56
C ARG A 230 -5.33 38.50 -18.26
N TYR A 231 -5.08 37.19 -18.35
CA TYR A 231 -4.98 36.33 -17.18
C TYR A 231 -3.84 35.33 -17.32
N TYR A 232 -3.38 34.85 -16.17
CA TYR A 232 -2.34 33.83 -16.07
C TYR A 232 -2.90 32.58 -15.43
N GLN A 233 -2.32 31.44 -15.75
CA GLN A 233 -2.59 30.19 -15.08
C GLN A 233 -1.38 29.79 -14.25
N ALA A 234 -1.60 29.60 -12.96
CA ALA A 234 -0.64 28.88 -12.13
C ALA A 234 -0.79 27.38 -12.41
N SER A 235 0.26 26.76 -12.94
CA SER A 235 0.37 25.30 -12.94
C SER A 235 1.20 24.89 -11.75
N GLN A 236 0.88 23.75 -11.13
CA GLN A 236 1.82 23.10 -10.24
C GLN A 236 3.13 22.86 -11.00
N VAL A 237 4.23 23.03 -10.28
CA VAL A 237 5.55 22.63 -10.74
C VAL A 237 5.47 21.17 -11.22
N PRO A 238 6.09 20.81 -12.34
CA PRO A 238 6.05 19.43 -12.81
C PRO A 238 6.57 18.46 -11.74
N PRO A 239 6.05 17.22 -11.69
CA PRO A 239 6.28 16.22 -10.62
C PRO A 239 7.73 15.73 -10.46
N TRP A 240 8.68 16.34 -11.17
CA TRP A 240 10.09 15.95 -11.19
C TRP A 240 10.96 16.74 -10.21
N GLN A 241 10.39 17.64 -9.41
CA GLN A 241 11.18 18.26 -8.35
C GLN A 241 11.68 17.17 -7.38
N PRO A 242 12.96 17.22 -6.97
CA PRO A 242 13.46 16.31 -5.97
C PRO A 242 12.59 16.46 -4.74
N ALA A 243 12.06 15.35 -4.27
CA ALA A 243 11.17 15.37 -3.14
C ALA A 243 11.90 15.99 -1.92
N PRO A 244 11.22 16.80 -1.09
CA PRO A 244 11.86 17.54 -0.01
C PRO A 244 12.43 16.61 1.08
N ASP A 245 13.45 17.11 1.78
CA ASP A 245 14.06 16.46 2.95
C ASP A 245 13.27 16.75 4.26
N THR A 246 12.39 17.75 4.23
CA THR A 246 11.52 18.20 5.33
C THR A 246 10.06 18.17 4.86
N ILE A 247 9.17 17.66 5.69
CA ILE A 247 7.71 17.68 5.47
C ILE A 247 7.00 17.80 6.81
N TYR A 248 5.87 18.51 6.85
CA TYR A 248 5.15 18.79 8.09
C TYR A 248 6.04 19.44 9.17
N GLY A 249 6.98 20.30 8.75
CA GLY A 249 7.96 20.92 9.63
C GLY A 249 8.97 19.95 10.27
N VAL A 250 8.97 18.67 9.87
CA VAL A 250 9.88 17.65 10.38
C VAL A 250 10.95 17.35 9.34
N THR A 251 12.21 17.56 9.70
CA THR A 251 13.35 17.06 8.91
C THR A 251 13.38 15.54 9.02
N LEU A 252 13.12 14.86 7.91
CA LEU A 252 13.11 13.40 7.82
C LEU A 252 14.38 12.85 7.21
N ARG A 253 15.09 13.66 6.42
CA ARG A 253 16.41 13.35 5.86
C ARG A 253 17.36 14.51 6.10
N SER A 254 18.59 14.21 6.49
CA SER A 254 19.63 15.24 6.67
C SER A 254 21.02 14.70 6.39
N ALA A 255 21.91 15.59 5.95
CA ALA A 255 23.34 15.32 5.96
C ALA A 255 23.90 15.64 7.35
N ALA A 256 24.58 14.69 7.97
CA ALA A 256 25.23 14.84 9.26
C ALA A 256 26.73 14.53 9.15
N PRO A 257 27.58 15.00 10.08
CA PRO A 257 28.97 14.57 10.16
C PRO A 257 29.07 13.05 10.27
N ASN A 258 29.97 12.44 9.50
CA ASN A 258 30.19 11.00 9.56
C ASN A 258 30.87 10.63 10.89
N VAL A 259 30.19 9.81 11.67
CA VAL A 259 30.68 9.27 12.94
C VAL A 259 30.44 7.77 12.95
N LEU A 260 31.22 7.06 13.76
CA LEU A 260 30.99 5.63 13.96
C LEU A 260 29.59 5.44 14.57
N LYS A 261 28.69 4.79 13.84
CA LYS A 261 27.31 4.53 14.25
C LYS A 261 27.26 3.50 15.39
N ASP A 262 26.17 3.54 16.16
CA ASP A 262 25.87 2.52 17.17
C ASP A 262 25.74 1.14 16.51
N SER A 263 26.28 0.10 17.16
CA SER A 263 26.36 -1.26 16.64
C SER A 263 25.85 -2.29 17.65
N ASP A 264 25.27 -3.38 17.15
CA ASP A 264 24.96 -4.57 17.96
C ASP A 264 26.20 -5.43 18.23
N LEU A 265 27.27 -5.25 17.45
CA LEU A 265 28.54 -5.92 17.70
C LEU A 265 29.28 -5.21 18.82
N ASP A 266 29.40 -5.89 19.96
CA ASP A 266 30.25 -5.45 21.05
C ASP A 266 31.73 -5.53 20.61
N TYR A 267 32.33 -4.35 20.37
CA TYR A 267 33.71 -4.23 19.93
C TYR A 267 34.74 -4.57 21.00
N ASP A 268 34.33 -4.69 22.26
CA ASP A 268 35.21 -4.99 23.40
C ASP A 268 35.31 -6.50 23.68
N ARG A 269 34.63 -7.33 22.88
CA ARG A 269 34.76 -8.78 22.90
C ARG A 269 36.20 -9.26 22.69
N ASP A 270 36.65 -10.18 23.55
CA ASP A 270 38.02 -10.71 23.53
C ASP A 270 38.39 -11.34 22.17
N GLU A 271 37.44 -12.00 21.50
CA GLU A 271 37.69 -12.64 20.21
C GLU A 271 38.06 -11.64 19.11
N LEU A 272 37.62 -10.38 19.22
CA LEU A 272 37.96 -9.29 18.30
C LEU A 272 39.37 -8.73 18.52
N GLY A 273 40.08 -9.20 19.55
CA GLY A 273 41.52 -8.96 19.73
C GLY A 273 42.39 -9.75 18.75
N ALA A 274 41.83 -10.71 18.00
CA ALA A 274 42.57 -11.53 17.05
C ALA A 274 43.29 -10.68 15.98
N VAL A 275 44.51 -11.08 15.64
CA VAL A 275 45.29 -10.45 14.56
C VAL A 275 44.85 -11.03 13.22
N VAL A 276 44.55 -10.14 12.28
CA VAL A 276 44.04 -10.44 10.94
C VAL A 276 45.13 -10.14 9.93
N ASP A 277 45.49 -11.12 9.11
CA ASP A 277 46.39 -10.96 7.97
C ASP A 277 45.63 -10.40 6.76
N LEU A 278 46.10 -9.25 6.26
CA LEU A 278 45.50 -8.45 5.18
C LEU A 278 46.03 -8.82 3.79
N SER A 279 46.89 -9.84 3.70
CA SER A 279 47.44 -10.29 2.43
C SER A 279 46.34 -10.72 1.46
N GLY A 280 46.25 -10.04 0.30
CA GLY A 280 45.30 -10.36 -0.75
C GLY A 280 43.89 -9.77 -0.60
N VAL A 281 43.61 -9.01 0.48
CA VAL A 281 42.33 -8.30 0.65
C VAL A 281 42.18 -7.22 -0.41
N LYS A 282 41.08 -7.29 -1.19
CA LYS A 282 40.76 -6.29 -2.24
C LYS A 282 39.38 -5.67 -2.09
N THR A 283 38.46 -6.37 -1.43
CA THR A 283 37.07 -5.91 -1.25
C THR A 283 36.68 -5.89 0.21
N VAL A 284 35.55 -5.25 0.51
CA VAL A 284 34.94 -5.29 1.84
C VAL A 284 34.63 -6.73 2.24
N GLN A 285 34.11 -7.55 1.32
CA GLN A 285 33.81 -8.95 1.59
C GLN A 285 35.05 -9.77 1.94
N ASP A 286 36.17 -9.56 1.25
CA ASP A 286 37.43 -10.25 1.55
C ASP A 286 37.87 -9.96 2.99
N LEU A 287 37.81 -8.68 3.39
CA LEU A 287 38.19 -8.23 4.73
C LEU A 287 37.26 -8.84 5.79
N ILE A 288 35.94 -8.72 5.61
CA ILE A 288 34.95 -9.24 6.56
C ILE A 288 35.08 -10.76 6.71
N THR A 289 35.26 -11.49 5.61
CA THR A 289 35.48 -12.95 5.64
C THR A 289 36.75 -13.30 6.42
N ARG A 290 37.85 -12.57 6.18
CA ARG A 290 39.13 -12.79 6.89
C ARG A 290 39.00 -12.55 8.38
N ILE A 291 38.28 -11.50 8.78
CA ILE A 291 38.00 -11.20 10.17
C ILE A 291 37.15 -12.31 10.79
N GLY A 292 36.06 -12.71 10.15
CA GLY A 292 35.17 -13.77 10.65
C GLY A 292 35.90 -15.11 10.87
N LEU A 293 36.83 -15.47 9.97
CA LEU A 293 37.68 -16.65 10.14
C LEU A 293 38.63 -16.53 11.35
N ALA A 294 39.23 -15.36 11.56
CA ALA A 294 40.17 -15.13 12.66
C ALA A 294 39.47 -15.09 14.03
N THR A 295 38.27 -14.52 14.10
CA THR A 295 37.51 -14.29 15.35
C THR A 295 36.50 -15.41 15.64
N ARG A 296 36.16 -16.24 14.65
CA ARG A 296 35.07 -17.23 14.68
C ARG A 296 33.69 -16.62 14.91
N ILE A 297 33.53 -15.35 14.58
CA ILE A 297 32.23 -14.67 14.56
C ILE A 297 31.67 -14.79 13.13
N GLU A 298 30.39 -15.15 13.03
CA GLU A 298 29.67 -15.19 11.75
C GLU A 298 29.40 -13.75 11.28
N LEU A 299 30.16 -13.29 10.28
CA LEU A 299 30.13 -11.93 9.78
C LEU A 299 29.81 -11.89 8.28
N TYR A 300 28.97 -10.94 7.89
CA TYR A 300 28.61 -10.65 6.50
C TYR A 300 28.84 -9.18 6.18
N ALA A 301 29.14 -8.86 4.93
CA ALA A 301 28.96 -7.52 4.40
C ALA A 301 27.64 -7.48 3.62
N ASP A 302 26.82 -6.45 3.79
CA ASP A 302 25.65 -6.28 2.93
C ASP A 302 26.09 -6.29 1.46
N ARG A 303 25.32 -6.95 0.59
CA ARG A 303 25.62 -7.09 -0.85
C ARG A 303 25.95 -5.75 -1.55
N ARG A 304 25.42 -4.62 -1.07
CA ARG A 304 25.76 -3.28 -1.59
C ARG A 304 27.18 -2.82 -1.22
N TYR A 305 27.74 -3.35 -0.16
CA TYR A 305 29.10 -3.09 0.30
C TYR A 305 30.11 -4.15 -0.13
N GLU A 306 29.68 -5.41 -0.27
CA GLU A 306 30.57 -6.57 -0.42
C GLU A 306 31.58 -6.41 -1.58
N THR A 307 31.15 -5.76 -2.67
CA THR A 307 31.95 -5.56 -3.89
C THR A 307 32.78 -4.27 -3.89
N GLN A 308 32.60 -3.39 -2.90
CA GLN A 308 33.36 -2.15 -2.82
C GLN A 308 34.84 -2.44 -2.59
N SER A 309 35.70 -1.71 -3.31
CA SER A 309 37.15 -1.88 -3.22
C SER A 309 37.64 -1.48 -1.82
N VAL A 310 38.71 -2.11 -1.36
CA VAL A 310 39.41 -1.77 -0.13
C VAL A 310 40.86 -1.47 -0.47
N THR A 311 41.29 -0.25 -0.17
CA THR A 311 42.70 0.18 -0.27
C THR A 311 43.32 0.11 1.12
N ILE A 312 44.39 -0.68 1.25
CA ILE A 312 45.17 -0.84 2.49
C ILE A 312 46.60 -0.39 2.24
N LEU A 313 47.08 0.56 3.03
CA LEU A 313 48.47 1.04 3.03
C LEU A 313 49.13 0.69 4.36
N GLY A 314 50.44 0.42 4.35
CA GLY A 314 51.22 0.13 5.55
C GLY A 314 51.34 -1.37 5.90
N PRO A 315 51.48 -1.72 7.19
CA PRO A 315 51.61 -3.10 7.63
C PRO A 315 50.46 -4.00 7.16
N ARG A 316 50.75 -5.29 6.95
CA ARG A 316 49.80 -6.28 6.40
C ARG A 316 49.06 -7.08 7.47
N SER A 317 49.06 -6.64 8.73
CA SER A 317 48.34 -7.31 9.80
C SER A 317 47.94 -6.34 10.91
N GLY A 318 46.73 -6.47 11.44
CA GLY A 318 46.22 -5.63 12.54
C GLY A 318 45.11 -6.34 13.32
N ARG A 319 44.56 -5.68 14.35
CA ARG A 319 43.50 -6.27 15.19
C ARG A 319 42.13 -6.22 14.50
N ALA A 320 41.36 -7.31 14.59
CA ALA A 320 40.02 -7.42 14.02
C ALA A 320 39.09 -6.27 14.43
N ARG A 321 39.02 -5.92 15.73
CA ARG A 321 38.18 -4.84 16.24
C ARG A 321 38.43 -3.49 15.54
N ASP A 322 39.69 -3.19 15.25
CA ASP A 322 40.10 -1.90 14.70
C ASP A 322 39.74 -1.82 13.20
N PHE A 323 39.86 -2.93 12.47
CA PHE A 323 39.37 -3.04 11.09
C PHE A 323 37.85 -2.95 10.99
N LEU A 324 37.11 -3.59 11.91
CA LEU A 324 35.65 -3.53 11.90
C LEU A 324 35.15 -2.09 12.14
N LYS A 325 35.75 -1.36 13.09
CA LYS A 325 35.44 0.07 13.31
C LYS A 325 35.81 0.93 12.10
N ALA A 326 36.99 0.69 11.51
CA ALA A 326 37.48 1.43 10.36
C ALA A 326 36.58 1.24 9.13
N VAL A 327 36.25 0.00 8.77
CA VAL A 327 35.41 -0.29 7.60
C VAL A 327 33.98 0.24 7.79
N ALA A 328 33.41 0.11 9.00
CA ALA A 328 32.10 0.68 9.32
C ALA A 328 32.08 2.21 9.13
N LEU A 329 33.11 2.93 9.57
CA LEU A 329 33.22 4.37 9.35
C LEU A 329 33.36 4.72 7.86
N CYS A 330 34.21 3.99 7.11
CA CYS A 330 34.43 4.23 5.68
C CYS A 330 33.17 4.06 4.83
N VAL A 331 32.34 3.05 5.13
CA VAL A 331 31.07 2.83 4.40
C VAL A 331 29.88 3.57 5.00
N ARG A 332 30.08 4.37 6.07
CA ARG A 332 29.01 5.04 6.84
C ARG A 332 27.97 4.02 7.36
N GLY A 333 28.44 2.84 7.74
CA GLY A 333 27.62 1.71 8.17
C GLY A 333 27.76 1.37 9.65
N THR A 334 27.16 0.25 10.01
CA THR A 334 27.20 -0.36 11.34
C THR A 334 27.03 -1.88 11.23
N TYR A 335 27.33 -2.62 12.29
CA TYR A 335 26.99 -4.04 12.39
C TYR A 335 25.66 -4.23 13.11
N ARG A 336 24.71 -4.86 12.43
CA ARG A 336 23.42 -5.29 12.97
C ARG A 336 23.43 -6.79 13.25
N GLN A 337 22.86 -7.20 14.37
CA GLN A 337 22.73 -8.62 14.71
C GLN A 337 21.49 -9.23 14.04
N VAL A 338 21.65 -10.40 13.43
CA VAL A 338 20.57 -11.21 12.85
C VAL A 338 20.74 -12.64 13.35
N GLY A 339 19.99 -13.01 14.39
CA GLY A 339 20.23 -14.26 15.10
C GLY A 339 21.66 -14.33 15.68
N PRO A 340 22.47 -15.36 15.35
CA PRO A 340 23.86 -15.46 15.79
C PRO A 340 24.87 -14.72 14.89
N ALA A 341 24.44 -14.21 13.73
CA ALA A 341 25.30 -13.53 12.76
C ALA A 341 25.26 -12.01 12.91
N TYR A 342 26.29 -11.33 12.40
CA TYR A 342 26.29 -9.87 12.23
C TYR A 342 26.49 -9.50 10.77
N VAL A 343 25.82 -8.45 10.32
CA VAL A 343 25.94 -7.90 8.97
C VAL A 343 26.39 -6.45 9.02
N LEU A 344 27.43 -6.09 8.25
CA LEU A 344 27.80 -4.70 7.98
C LEU A 344 26.77 -4.09 7.02
N THR A 345 25.95 -3.18 7.51
CA THR A 345 24.82 -2.56 6.81
C THR A 345 24.80 -1.05 7.07
N ASN A 346 23.90 -0.28 6.44
CA ASN A 346 23.80 1.16 6.68
C ASN A 346 23.33 1.49 8.10
N ASP A 347 22.42 0.70 8.66
CA ASP A 347 21.76 1.03 9.92
C ASP A 347 21.36 -0.18 10.77
N ARG A 348 21.30 0.01 12.10
CA ARG A 348 20.96 -1.03 13.07
C ARG A 348 19.47 -1.40 13.09
N LEU A 349 18.57 -0.51 12.69
CA LEU A 349 17.15 -0.86 12.51
C LEU A 349 16.91 -1.48 11.13
N GLY A 350 17.61 -0.93 10.14
CA GLY A 350 17.47 -1.31 8.73
C GLY A 350 16.81 -0.22 7.91
N LEU A 351 17.30 -0.02 6.68
CA LEU A 351 16.85 1.07 5.83
C LEU A 351 15.34 0.95 5.51
N GLY A 352 14.86 -0.22 5.11
CA GLY A 352 13.45 -0.47 4.83
C GLY A 352 12.55 -0.29 6.05
N THR A 353 13.02 -0.66 7.25
CA THR A 353 12.30 -0.37 8.50
C THR A 353 12.19 1.14 8.75
N ARG A 354 13.27 1.92 8.54
CA ARG A 354 13.23 3.38 8.70
C ARG A 354 12.28 4.05 7.70
N GLN A 355 12.33 3.61 6.44
CA GLN A 355 11.41 4.08 5.40
C GLN A 355 9.95 3.76 5.78
N SER A 356 9.68 2.55 6.26
CA SER A 356 8.35 2.16 6.74
C SER A 356 7.85 3.01 7.91
N ILE A 357 8.74 3.39 8.85
CA ILE A 357 8.41 4.32 9.96
C ILE A 357 8.04 5.70 9.40
N ILE A 358 8.81 6.22 8.43
CA ILE A 358 8.54 7.50 7.78
C ILE A 358 7.20 7.43 7.03
N THR A 359 6.99 6.43 6.18
CA THR A 359 5.74 6.25 5.44
C THR A 359 4.54 6.18 6.38
N ARG A 360 4.64 5.46 7.50
CA ARG A 360 3.59 5.43 8.52
C ARG A 360 3.34 6.80 9.14
N PHE A 361 4.39 7.54 9.48
CA PHE A 361 4.27 8.91 9.99
C PHE A 361 3.56 9.82 8.99
N LEU A 362 3.91 9.74 7.70
CA LEU A 362 3.28 10.53 6.64
C LEU A 362 1.80 10.18 6.50
N LEU A 363 1.46 8.90 6.43
CA LEU A 363 0.06 8.44 6.36
C LEU A 363 -0.74 8.92 7.57
N GLU A 364 -0.24 8.75 8.79
CA GLU A 364 -0.95 9.17 10.00
C GLU A 364 -1.14 10.69 10.08
N THR A 365 -0.14 11.46 9.65
CA THR A 365 -0.22 12.93 9.62
C THR A 365 -1.19 13.39 8.52
N ASP A 366 -1.11 12.78 7.34
CA ASP A 366 -1.98 13.06 6.20
C ASP A 366 -3.45 12.74 6.52
N MET A 367 -3.71 11.62 7.19
CA MET A 367 -5.05 11.26 7.67
C MET A 367 -5.64 12.33 8.60
N GLY A 368 -4.87 12.79 9.60
CA GLY A 368 -5.32 13.83 10.52
C GLY A 368 -5.65 15.13 9.79
N ARG A 369 -4.83 15.48 8.81
CA ARG A 369 -4.99 16.64 7.94
C ARG A 369 -6.21 16.51 7.01
N ARG A 370 -6.38 15.38 6.31
CA ARG A 370 -7.54 15.08 5.45
C ARG A 370 -8.84 15.10 6.24
N GLN A 371 -8.84 14.54 7.45
CA GLN A 371 -10.01 14.58 8.34
C GLN A 371 -10.41 16.03 8.64
N ALA A 372 -9.45 16.90 8.98
CA ALA A 372 -9.73 18.32 9.20
C ALA A 372 -10.27 19.02 7.95
N ILE A 373 -9.80 18.64 6.76
CA ILE A 373 -10.28 19.16 5.47
C ILE A 373 -11.70 18.69 5.16
N VAL A 374 -12.01 17.42 5.42
CA VAL A 374 -13.36 16.88 5.27
C VAL A 374 -14.33 17.61 6.20
N ASP A 375 -13.95 17.78 7.48
CA ASP A 375 -14.77 18.52 8.45
C ASP A 375 -14.94 20.00 8.05
N ALA A 376 -13.89 20.60 7.49
CA ALA A 376 -13.94 21.95 6.92
C ALA A 376 -14.92 22.04 5.73
N ASN A 377 -14.83 21.13 4.77
CA ASN A 377 -15.72 21.09 3.60
C ASN A 377 -17.17 20.84 3.98
N ASP A 378 -17.43 19.92 4.91
CA ASP A 378 -18.77 19.66 5.43
C ASP A 378 -19.37 20.93 6.04
N ARG A 379 -18.64 21.61 6.95
CA ARG A 379 -19.09 22.89 7.53
C ARG A 379 -19.38 23.95 6.47
N MET A 380 -18.48 24.12 5.50
CA MET A 380 -18.67 25.13 4.45
C MET A 380 -19.88 24.81 3.55
N SER A 381 -20.11 23.53 3.25
CA SER A 381 -21.25 23.09 2.43
C SER A 381 -22.60 23.29 3.12
N GLU A 382 -22.63 23.36 4.45
CA GLU A 382 -23.83 23.65 5.24
C GLU A 382 -24.18 25.15 5.25
N THR A 383 -23.18 26.03 5.10
CA THR A 383 -23.36 27.48 5.27
C THR A 383 -23.30 28.28 3.96
N HIS A 384 -22.68 27.72 2.90
CA HIS A 384 -22.44 28.44 1.65
C HIS A 384 -22.71 27.58 0.42
N HIS A 385 -23.32 28.19 -0.60
CA HIS A 385 -23.52 27.56 -1.90
C HIS A 385 -22.60 28.19 -2.95
N LEU A 386 -22.05 27.36 -3.85
CA LEU A 386 -21.19 27.85 -4.93
C LEU A 386 -21.95 28.79 -5.90
N ALA A 387 -23.24 28.53 -6.12
CA ALA A 387 -24.10 29.34 -6.96
C ALA A 387 -24.31 30.77 -6.43
N ASP A 388 -24.06 31.01 -5.13
CA ASP A 388 -24.14 32.34 -4.52
C ASP A 388 -22.85 33.15 -4.70
N GLN A 389 -21.76 32.51 -5.14
CA GLN A 389 -20.51 33.19 -5.48
C GLN A 389 -20.67 33.96 -6.79
N PRO A 390 -19.94 35.06 -7.03
CA PRO A 390 -19.99 35.73 -8.32
C PRO A 390 -19.41 34.85 -9.43
N PRO A 391 -19.79 35.08 -10.70
CA PRO A 391 -19.10 34.44 -11.80
C PRO A 391 -17.61 34.84 -11.82
N ALA A 392 -16.75 33.89 -12.19
CA ALA A 392 -15.38 34.15 -12.56
C ALA A 392 -15.33 35.12 -13.74
N ILE A 393 -14.14 35.59 -14.11
CA ILE A 393 -13.93 36.54 -15.23
C ILE A 393 -14.27 35.87 -16.55
N SER A 394 -15.55 35.67 -16.83
CA SER A 394 -16.10 34.96 -17.98
C SER A 394 -17.34 35.71 -18.44
N ASP A 395 -17.45 35.90 -19.75
CA ASP A 395 -18.65 36.47 -20.38
C ASP A 395 -19.83 35.48 -20.36
N PHE A 396 -19.61 34.25 -19.89
CA PHE A 396 -20.61 33.21 -19.77
C PHE A 396 -21.19 33.14 -18.35
N ALA A 397 -21.95 34.16 -17.95
CA ALA A 397 -22.61 34.24 -16.65
C ALA A 397 -23.92 33.42 -16.62
N LEU A 398 -24.31 32.92 -15.44
CA LEU A 398 -25.62 32.28 -15.25
C LEU A 398 -26.77 33.29 -15.37
N THR A 399 -27.90 32.85 -15.90
CA THR A 399 -29.16 33.59 -15.76
C THR A 399 -29.72 33.45 -14.34
N GLY A 400 -30.57 34.38 -13.88
CA GLY A 400 -31.18 34.27 -12.54
C GLY A 400 -31.98 32.98 -12.33
N SER A 401 -32.60 32.44 -13.39
CA SER A 401 -33.29 31.14 -13.33
C SER A 401 -32.31 29.97 -13.20
N GLN A 402 -31.19 29.99 -13.94
CA GLN A 402 -30.15 28.97 -13.83
C GLN A 402 -29.49 29.02 -12.44
N GLN A 403 -29.22 30.21 -11.90
CA GLN A 403 -28.68 30.39 -10.56
C GLN A 403 -29.62 29.79 -9.50
N THR A 404 -30.93 30.08 -9.60
CA THR A 404 -31.94 29.48 -8.70
C THR A 404 -31.97 27.95 -8.80
N GLU A 405 -31.87 27.40 -10.02
CA GLU A 405 -31.84 25.96 -10.25
C GLU A 405 -30.58 25.32 -9.64
N PHE A 406 -29.41 25.93 -9.81
CA PHE A 406 -28.17 25.47 -9.18
C PHE A 406 -28.21 25.59 -7.65
N SER A 407 -28.73 26.68 -7.08
CA SER A 407 -28.88 26.82 -5.62
C SER A 407 -29.85 25.80 -5.02
N ALA A 408 -30.79 25.25 -5.82
CA ALA A 408 -31.69 24.19 -5.39
C ALA A 408 -31.06 22.78 -5.44
N LEU A 409 -29.93 22.61 -6.12
CA LEU A 409 -29.19 21.35 -6.16
C LEU A 409 -28.36 21.20 -4.88
N ASN A 410 -28.92 20.48 -3.90
CA ASN A 410 -28.16 20.00 -2.75
C ASN A 410 -27.32 18.78 -3.18
N GLY A 411 -25.99 18.89 -3.19
CA GLY A 411 -25.08 17.75 -3.34
C GLY A 411 -23.98 17.89 -4.40
N SER A 412 -23.33 16.75 -4.70
CA SER A 412 -22.10 16.65 -5.49
C SER A 412 -22.28 16.82 -7.02
N ALA A 413 -23.52 16.80 -7.52
CA ALA A 413 -23.81 16.98 -8.93
C ALA A 413 -24.32 18.39 -9.22
N GLN A 414 -23.41 19.35 -9.36
CA GLN A 414 -23.75 20.71 -9.80
C GLN A 414 -23.80 20.78 -11.33
N SER A 415 -24.72 20.02 -11.94
CA SER A 415 -25.02 20.17 -13.37
C SER A 415 -26.51 20.30 -13.62
N ILE A 416 -26.90 21.29 -14.42
CA ILE A 416 -28.26 21.43 -14.96
C ILE A 416 -28.23 21.22 -16.48
N THR A 417 -29.30 20.65 -17.01
CA THR A 417 -29.43 20.44 -18.45
C THR A 417 -30.46 21.42 -19.01
N THR A 418 -30.04 22.31 -19.90
CA THR A 418 -30.91 23.36 -20.45
C THR A 418 -30.94 23.34 -21.97
N PRO A 419 -32.13 23.41 -22.62
CA PRO A 419 -32.22 23.63 -24.06
C PRO A 419 -31.57 24.96 -24.46
N LEU A 420 -30.91 25.01 -25.61
CA LEU A 420 -30.19 26.20 -26.09
C LEU A 420 -31.11 27.43 -26.13
N GLU A 421 -32.35 27.27 -26.57
CA GLU A 421 -33.34 28.35 -26.68
C GLU A 421 -33.76 28.96 -25.33
N LYS A 422 -33.50 28.26 -24.21
CA LYS A 422 -33.75 28.77 -22.84
C LYS A 422 -32.53 29.45 -22.22
N MET A 423 -31.38 29.43 -22.89
CA MET A 423 -30.16 30.13 -22.46
C MET A 423 -30.24 31.62 -22.84
N SER A 424 -29.43 32.48 -22.20
CA SER A 424 -29.38 33.90 -22.59
C SER A 424 -28.86 34.08 -24.03
N PRO A 425 -29.18 35.18 -24.72
CA PRO A 425 -28.65 35.44 -26.06
C PRO A 425 -27.11 35.34 -26.14
N GLU A 426 -26.41 35.83 -25.12
CA GLU A 426 -24.95 35.79 -25.01
C GLU A 426 -24.43 34.35 -24.86
N GLN A 427 -25.07 33.56 -23.99
CA GLN A 427 -24.76 32.14 -23.83
C GLN A 427 -25.00 31.35 -25.13
N GLN A 428 -26.11 31.65 -25.83
CA GLN A 428 -26.42 31.02 -27.10
C GLN A 428 -25.38 31.30 -28.17
N ASP A 429 -24.96 32.57 -28.29
CA ASP A 429 -23.90 32.98 -29.22
C ASP A 429 -22.58 32.29 -28.89
N PHE A 430 -22.25 32.19 -27.61
CA PHE A 430 -21.04 31.53 -27.13
C PHE A 430 -21.01 30.05 -27.51
N VAL A 431 -22.09 29.31 -27.22
CA VAL A 431 -22.22 27.90 -27.57
C VAL A 431 -22.16 27.70 -29.10
N ARG A 432 -22.85 28.53 -29.88
CA ARG A 432 -22.84 28.44 -31.35
C ARG A 432 -21.44 28.69 -31.93
N LYS A 433 -20.72 29.69 -31.43
CA LYS A 433 -19.34 29.98 -31.82
C LYS A 433 -18.39 28.84 -31.46
N ALA A 434 -18.57 28.23 -30.29
CA ALA A 434 -17.78 27.07 -29.87
C ALA A 434 -18.03 25.86 -30.78
N VAL A 435 -19.29 25.55 -31.11
CA VAL A 435 -19.65 24.50 -32.08
C VAL A 435 -19.05 24.79 -33.45
N GLN A 436 -19.20 26.03 -33.95
CA GLN A 436 -18.66 26.41 -35.24
C GLN A 436 -17.13 26.30 -35.28
N LYS A 437 -16.43 26.83 -34.27
CA LYS A 437 -14.97 26.75 -34.14
C LYS A 437 -14.49 25.31 -34.12
N ASN A 438 -15.10 24.46 -33.28
CA ASN A 438 -14.74 23.05 -33.19
C ASN A 438 -15.01 22.33 -34.52
N ASN A 439 -16.20 22.50 -35.09
CA ASN A 439 -16.57 21.83 -36.34
C ASN A 439 -15.73 22.29 -37.55
N ASN A 440 -15.24 23.53 -37.55
CA ASN A 440 -14.32 24.04 -38.56
C ASN A 440 -12.89 23.51 -38.41
N ALA A 441 -12.46 23.19 -37.18
CA ALA A 441 -11.14 22.62 -36.91
C ALA A 441 -11.05 21.12 -37.26
N ILE A 442 -12.18 20.43 -37.43
CA ILE A 442 -12.22 19.01 -37.78
C ILE A 442 -11.85 18.81 -39.24
N THR A 443 -10.83 17.99 -39.49
CA THR A 443 -10.49 17.52 -40.84
C THR A 443 -11.55 16.52 -41.33
N PRO A 444 -11.99 16.57 -42.61
CA PRO A 444 -12.97 15.62 -43.14
C PRO A 444 -12.55 14.16 -42.89
N GLY A 445 -13.36 13.44 -42.11
CA GLY A 445 -13.17 12.00 -41.83
C GLY A 445 -12.56 11.64 -40.47
N ASN A 446 -12.12 12.60 -39.65
CA ASN A 446 -11.47 12.26 -38.38
C ASN A 446 -11.69 13.31 -37.26
N GLY A 447 -12.95 13.51 -36.84
CA GLY A 447 -13.24 14.33 -35.66
C GLY A 447 -14.70 14.31 -35.22
N THR A 448 -14.90 14.65 -33.95
CA THR A 448 -16.19 14.62 -33.25
C THR A 448 -16.98 15.90 -33.53
N ARG A 449 -18.01 15.82 -34.38
CA ARG A 449 -18.91 16.96 -34.65
C ARG A 449 -19.80 17.24 -33.45
N LEU A 450 -19.86 18.49 -33.02
CA LEU A 450 -20.75 18.94 -31.95
C LEU A 450 -22.08 19.44 -32.54
N THR A 451 -23.17 19.24 -31.81
CA THR A 451 -24.50 19.74 -32.18
C THR A 451 -25.18 20.47 -31.02
N THR A 452 -25.94 21.50 -31.33
CA THR A 452 -26.83 22.21 -30.40
C THR A 452 -28.26 21.70 -30.42
N ASP A 453 -28.56 20.65 -31.19
CA ASP A 453 -29.92 20.07 -31.32
C ASP A 453 -30.37 19.33 -30.05
N LEU A 454 -29.43 19.03 -29.16
CA LEU A 454 -29.67 18.41 -27.86
C LEU A 454 -29.41 19.42 -26.75
N PRO A 455 -30.05 19.25 -25.58
CA PRO A 455 -29.80 20.11 -24.43
C PRO A 455 -28.31 20.21 -24.05
N ILE A 456 -27.92 21.39 -23.56
CA ILE A 456 -26.58 21.70 -23.10
C ILE A 456 -26.50 21.41 -21.61
N ASP A 457 -25.47 20.68 -21.20
CA ASP A 457 -25.18 20.55 -19.77
C ASP A 457 -24.37 21.75 -19.33
N LEU A 458 -24.87 22.46 -18.33
CA LEU A 458 -24.12 23.46 -17.61
C LEU A 458 -23.62 22.83 -16.33
N SER A 459 -22.35 23.00 -15.99
CA SER A 459 -21.82 22.63 -14.69
C SER A 459 -21.13 23.80 -14.03
N LEU A 460 -21.23 23.87 -12.70
CA LEU A 460 -20.47 24.82 -11.91
C LEU A 460 -19.21 24.17 -11.38
N SER A 461 -18.13 24.94 -11.39
CA SER A 461 -16.89 24.56 -10.73
C SER A 461 -16.34 25.76 -9.97
N PRO A 462 -15.82 25.59 -8.75
CA PRO A 462 -15.20 26.68 -8.03
C PRO A 462 -13.99 27.16 -8.82
N SER A 463 -13.81 28.47 -8.88
CA SER A 463 -12.65 29.10 -9.51
C SER A 463 -12.02 30.10 -8.56
N ILE A 464 -10.73 29.92 -8.32
CA ILE A 464 -9.96 30.75 -7.40
C ILE A 464 -9.07 31.64 -8.24
N SER A 465 -9.18 32.93 -8.00
CA SER A 465 -8.38 33.94 -8.67
C SER A 465 -7.60 34.77 -7.68
N LEU A 466 -6.46 35.28 -8.12
CA LEU A 466 -5.57 36.13 -7.36
C LEU A 466 -5.26 37.39 -8.13
N THR A 467 -5.31 38.53 -7.45
CA THR A 467 -4.81 39.81 -7.95
C THR A 467 -3.63 40.27 -7.09
N SER A 468 -2.61 40.86 -7.72
CA SER A 468 -1.48 41.48 -7.02
C SER A 468 -1.01 42.68 -7.84
N PRO A 469 -0.65 43.82 -7.21
CA PRO A 469 -0.06 44.96 -7.91
C PRO A 469 1.23 44.62 -8.68
N SER A 470 1.89 43.51 -8.31
CA SER A 470 3.12 43.03 -8.98
C SER A 470 2.87 42.21 -10.25
N ILE A 471 1.62 41.87 -10.56
CA ILE A 471 1.24 41.05 -11.72
C ILE A 471 0.15 41.79 -12.49
N ASP A 472 0.47 42.22 -13.71
CA ASP A 472 -0.48 42.90 -14.62
C ASP A 472 -1.48 41.90 -15.21
N GLY A 473 -2.48 41.54 -14.41
CA GLY A 473 -3.54 40.60 -14.78
C GLY A 473 -4.02 39.75 -13.61
N VAL A 474 -5.03 38.93 -13.87
CA VAL A 474 -5.58 38.01 -12.86
C VAL A 474 -4.88 36.67 -12.97
N VAL A 475 -4.48 36.10 -11.84
CA VAL A 475 -3.90 34.75 -11.79
C VAL A 475 -4.99 33.76 -11.40
N VAL A 476 -5.32 32.85 -12.30
CA VAL A 476 -6.23 31.73 -12.05
C VAL A 476 -5.44 30.60 -11.39
N LEU A 477 -5.87 30.21 -10.20
CA LEU A 477 -5.22 29.23 -9.35
C LEU A 477 -5.88 27.84 -9.40
N ASP A 478 -6.87 27.61 -10.26
CA ASP A 478 -7.65 26.36 -10.30
C ASP A 478 -6.77 25.11 -10.46
N GLY A 479 -5.76 25.15 -11.35
CA GLY A 479 -4.83 24.04 -11.56
C GLY A 479 -3.82 23.85 -10.42
N TYR A 480 -3.54 24.92 -9.67
CA TYR A 480 -2.58 24.94 -8.57
C TYR A 480 -3.22 24.50 -7.24
N LEU A 481 -4.42 25.01 -6.93
CA LEU A 481 -5.17 24.74 -5.70
C LEU A 481 -6.17 23.59 -5.82
N GLN A 482 -6.40 23.08 -7.04
CA GLN A 482 -7.30 21.95 -7.30
C GLN A 482 -8.61 22.02 -6.48
N PRO A 483 -9.43 23.09 -6.63
CA PRO A 483 -10.58 23.33 -5.74
C PRO A 483 -11.73 22.33 -5.92
N ASN A 484 -11.52 21.24 -6.65
CA ASN A 484 -12.49 20.17 -6.81
C ASN A 484 -12.82 19.58 -5.43
N GLY A 485 -14.09 19.65 -5.03
CA GLY A 485 -14.55 19.24 -3.70
C GLY A 485 -14.77 20.40 -2.72
N LEU A 486 -14.27 21.60 -3.00
CA LEU A 486 -14.61 22.79 -2.21
C LEU A 486 -16.12 23.06 -2.28
N LEU A 487 -16.76 23.30 -1.13
CA LEU A 487 -18.22 23.46 -0.98
C LEU A 487 -19.04 22.22 -1.38
N GLN A 488 -18.41 21.06 -1.53
CA GLN A 488 -19.14 19.80 -1.68
C GLN A 488 -19.19 19.11 -0.32
N ALA A 489 -20.39 18.76 0.13
CA ALA A 489 -20.53 17.86 1.26
C ALA A 489 -19.80 16.57 0.91
N SER A 490 -18.99 16.05 1.83
CA SER A 490 -18.22 14.81 1.65
C SER A 490 -19.11 13.58 1.40
N GLY A 491 -20.44 13.72 1.54
CA GLY A 491 -21.41 12.64 1.56
C GLY A 491 -21.31 11.80 2.84
N ARG A 492 -20.33 12.07 3.70
CA ARG A 492 -20.06 11.32 4.93
C ARG A 492 -21.22 11.40 5.89
N ALA A 493 -21.73 12.59 6.17
CA ALA A 493 -22.84 12.79 7.10
C ALA A 493 -24.12 12.06 6.63
N GLU A 494 -24.46 12.15 5.34
CA GLU A 494 -25.65 11.50 4.78
C GLU A 494 -25.53 9.97 4.78
N MET A 495 -24.35 9.45 4.44
CA MET A 495 -24.05 8.02 4.46
C MET A 495 -23.99 7.46 5.90
N LEU A 496 -23.37 8.17 6.84
CA LEU A 496 -23.38 7.83 8.27
C LEU A 496 -24.81 7.81 8.81
N LYS A 497 -25.63 8.80 8.47
CA LYS A 497 -27.04 8.89 8.88
C LYS A 497 -27.85 7.71 8.33
N LYS A 498 -27.72 7.41 7.03
CA LYS A 498 -28.39 6.27 6.37
C LYS A 498 -28.00 4.96 7.04
N TYR A 499 -26.71 4.73 7.25
CA TYR A 499 -26.25 3.49 7.86
C TYR A 499 -26.62 3.37 9.35
N HIS A 500 -26.56 4.45 10.14
CA HIS A 500 -26.97 4.41 11.55
C HIS A 500 -28.45 4.02 11.67
N ALA A 501 -29.28 4.53 10.76
CA ALA A 501 -30.68 4.09 10.64
C ALA A 501 -30.79 2.60 10.27
N ASP A 502 -30.00 2.12 9.31
CA ASP A 502 -29.99 0.71 8.89
C ASP A 502 -29.51 -0.23 10.03
N THR A 503 -28.50 0.17 10.79
CA THR A 503 -27.90 -0.62 11.88
C THR A 503 -28.77 -0.67 13.12
N ILE A 504 -29.39 0.45 13.53
CA ILE A 504 -30.38 0.44 14.61
C ILE A 504 -31.56 -0.46 14.24
N THR A 505 -32.05 -0.37 13.00
CA THR A 505 -33.13 -1.21 12.49
C THR A 505 -32.74 -2.70 12.54
N PHE A 506 -31.49 -3.01 12.17
CA PHE A 506 -30.96 -4.37 12.21
C PHE A 506 -30.78 -4.92 13.63
N ALA A 507 -30.13 -4.16 14.52
CA ALA A 507 -29.91 -4.56 15.91
C ALA A 507 -31.24 -4.80 16.65
N ALA A 508 -32.24 -3.95 16.41
CA ALA A 508 -33.59 -4.13 16.94
C ALA A 508 -34.26 -5.41 16.40
N ALA A 509 -34.09 -5.72 15.10
CA ALA A 509 -34.60 -6.95 14.51
C ALA A 509 -33.92 -8.21 15.09
N MET A 510 -32.60 -8.16 15.33
CA MET A 510 -31.83 -9.26 15.90
C MET A 510 -32.20 -9.54 17.35
N LYS A 511 -32.27 -8.49 18.18
CA LYS A 511 -32.70 -8.60 19.59
C LYS A 511 -34.09 -9.22 19.72
N LYS A 512 -35.06 -8.72 18.95
CA LYS A 512 -36.42 -9.27 18.91
C LYS A 512 -36.47 -10.74 18.48
N ALA A 513 -35.58 -11.13 17.55
CA ALA A 513 -35.51 -12.51 17.08
C ALA A 513 -34.81 -13.46 18.06
N GLN A 514 -33.92 -12.95 18.91
CA GLN A 514 -33.29 -13.68 20.00
C GLN A 514 -34.24 -13.86 21.19
N GLU A 515 -34.93 -12.78 21.62
CA GLU A 515 -35.96 -12.84 22.67
C GLU A 515 -37.05 -13.87 22.31
N ALA A 516 -37.51 -13.87 21.05
CA ALA A 516 -38.49 -14.85 20.56
C ALA A 516 -37.96 -16.30 20.42
N PHE A 517 -36.65 -16.52 20.55
CA PHE A 517 -36.02 -17.84 20.59
C PHE A 517 -35.82 -18.32 22.04
N GLU A 518 -35.53 -17.40 22.95
CA GLU A 518 -35.33 -17.68 24.38
C GLU A 518 -36.66 -17.90 25.13
N GLU A 519 -37.73 -17.18 24.77
CA GLU A 519 -39.03 -17.27 25.43
C GLU A 519 -39.77 -18.60 25.19
N ASP A 520 -39.42 -19.37 24.15
CA ASP A 520 -40.05 -20.67 23.92
C ASP A 520 -39.14 -21.68 23.18
N PRO A 521 -38.38 -22.50 23.93
CA PRO A 521 -37.54 -23.56 23.36
C PRO A 521 -38.33 -24.71 22.72
N GLU A 522 -39.62 -24.90 23.05
CA GLU A 522 -40.44 -26.04 22.62
C GLU A 522 -41.34 -25.72 21.41
N ILE A 523 -41.76 -24.46 21.19
CA ILE A 523 -42.47 -24.01 19.98
C ILE A 523 -41.58 -24.06 18.71
N GLY A 524 -40.28 -24.39 18.86
CA GLY A 524 -39.34 -24.64 17.78
C GLY A 524 -39.43 -26.01 17.09
N ALA A 525 -40.21 -26.96 17.60
CA ALA A 525 -40.46 -28.25 16.93
C ALA A 525 -41.81 -28.21 16.18
N PRO A 526 -41.89 -27.74 14.93
CA PRO A 526 -43.15 -27.77 14.20
C PRO A 526 -43.58 -29.22 13.98
N ALA A 527 -44.84 -29.51 14.33
CA ALA A 527 -45.55 -30.67 13.84
C ALA A 527 -45.34 -30.78 12.31
N SER A 528 -44.83 -31.93 11.90
CA SER A 528 -44.43 -32.35 10.57
C SER A 528 -45.36 -31.87 9.43
N ARG A 529 -45.03 -30.73 8.82
CA ARG A 529 -45.08 -30.60 7.36
C ARG A 529 -43.65 -30.53 6.88
N ALA A 530 -43.17 -31.61 6.27
CA ALA A 530 -41.85 -31.68 5.67
C ALA A 530 -41.69 -30.48 4.72
N PRO A 531 -40.81 -29.51 5.02
CA PRO A 531 -40.51 -28.45 4.06
C PRO A 531 -39.93 -29.11 2.80
N LYS A 532 -40.38 -28.71 1.61
CA LYS A 532 -39.74 -29.16 0.37
C LYS A 532 -38.24 -28.79 0.44
N PRO A 533 -37.34 -29.75 0.21
CA PRO A 533 -35.92 -29.59 0.52
C PRO A 533 -35.20 -28.89 -0.65
N VAL A 534 -35.57 -27.64 -0.93
CA VAL A 534 -35.03 -26.87 -2.07
C VAL A 534 -33.50 -26.74 -2.07
N LEU A 535 -32.85 -26.71 -0.89
CA LEU A 535 -31.38 -26.70 -0.82
C LEU A 535 -30.78 -28.09 -1.08
N ALA A 536 -31.42 -29.15 -0.61
CA ALA A 536 -30.97 -30.51 -0.88
C ALA A 536 -31.11 -30.84 -2.39
N GLU A 537 -32.18 -30.35 -3.01
CA GLU A 537 -32.40 -30.42 -4.46
C GLU A 537 -31.32 -29.64 -5.22
N ALA A 538 -31.04 -28.40 -4.82
CA ALA A 538 -29.98 -27.58 -5.43
C ALA A 538 -28.57 -28.18 -5.25
N ALA A 539 -28.33 -28.84 -4.12
CA ALA A 539 -27.03 -29.40 -3.78
C ALA A 539 -26.81 -30.84 -4.30
N VAL A 540 -27.85 -31.54 -4.79
CA VAL A 540 -27.81 -32.99 -5.06
C VAL A 540 -26.75 -33.37 -6.10
N SER A 541 -26.44 -32.46 -7.03
CA SER A 541 -25.44 -32.63 -8.09
C SER A 541 -24.00 -32.66 -7.59
N PHE A 542 -23.73 -32.15 -6.39
CA PHE A 542 -22.38 -32.08 -5.83
C PHE A 542 -22.04 -33.34 -5.05
N ALA A 543 -20.89 -33.96 -5.32
CA ALA A 543 -20.44 -35.13 -4.56
C ALA A 543 -20.16 -34.79 -3.09
N ARG A 544 -19.63 -33.58 -2.83
CA ARG A 544 -19.30 -33.07 -1.49
C ARG A 544 -20.20 -31.90 -1.10
N ARG A 545 -20.88 -32.02 0.03
CA ARG A 545 -21.78 -31.00 0.59
C ARG A 545 -21.46 -30.86 2.06
N ALA A 546 -20.56 -29.94 2.36
CA ALA A 546 -19.92 -29.83 3.65
C ALA A 546 -20.46 -28.67 4.49
N VAL A 547 -20.31 -28.80 5.81
CA VAL A 547 -20.46 -27.69 6.75
C VAL A 547 -19.27 -27.63 7.68
N LEU A 548 -18.66 -26.46 7.84
CA LEU A 548 -17.61 -26.18 8.80
C LEU A 548 -18.21 -25.55 10.06
N VAL A 549 -17.97 -26.18 11.22
CA VAL A 549 -18.55 -25.79 12.51
C VAL A 549 -17.56 -25.93 13.67
N ARG A 550 -17.82 -25.17 14.74
CA ARG A 550 -17.16 -25.29 16.06
C ARG A 550 -18.22 -25.53 17.15
N PRO A 551 -18.73 -26.76 17.33
CA PRO A 551 -19.69 -27.05 18.39
C PRO A 551 -19.01 -26.88 19.75
N ASP A 552 -19.74 -26.30 20.71
CA ASP A 552 -19.30 -26.13 22.10
C ASP A 552 -19.54 -27.39 22.98
N SER A 553 -20.34 -28.34 22.47
CA SER A 553 -20.87 -29.45 23.24
C SER A 553 -21.38 -30.58 22.34
N VAL A 554 -21.49 -31.79 22.92
CA VAL A 554 -22.08 -32.95 22.25
C VAL A 554 -23.55 -32.71 21.87
N LYS A 555 -24.29 -31.98 22.69
CA LYS A 555 -25.69 -31.61 22.41
C LYS A 555 -25.80 -30.68 21.20
N SER A 556 -24.88 -29.70 21.08
CA SER A 556 -24.83 -28.82 19.91
C SER A 556 -24.48 -29.61 18.65
N LEU A 557 -23.48 -30.50 18.73
CA LEU A 557 -23.11 -31.43 17.67
C LEU A 557 -24.29 -32.31 17.19
N ASP A 558 -25.10 -32.85 18.12
CA ASP A 558 -26.29 -33.63 17.79
C ASP A 558 -27.30 -32.85 16.95
N ARG A 559 -27.55 -31.58 17.33
CA ARG A 559 -28.45 -30.69 16.58
C ARG A 559 -27.92 -30.45 15.17
N ILE A 560 -26.62 -30.16 15.03
CA ILE A 560 -25.97 -29.95 13.72
C ILE A 560 -26.12 -31.18 12.83
N ILE A 561 -25.80 -32.39 13.33
CA ILE A 561 -25.93 -33.64 12.58
C ILE A 561 -27.39 -33.89 12.14
N ALA A 562 -28.36 -33.63 13.02
CA ALA A 562 -29.78 -33.77 12.68
C ALA A 562 -30.20 -32.80 11.56
N VAL A 563 -29.72 -31.55 11.60
CA VAL A 563 -29.95 -30.57 10.53
C VAL A 563 -29.31 -31.04 9.23
N MET A 564 -28.04 -31.46 9.24
CA MET A 564 -27.33 -31.96 8.06
C MET A 564 -28.10 -33.08 7.35
N LYS A 565 -28.57 -34.09 8.11
CA LYS A 565 -29.41 -35.18 7.59
C LYS A 565 -30.67 -34.65 6.91
N ARG A 566 -31.33 -33.67 7.52
CA ARG A 566 -32.56 -33.05 7.00
C ARG A 566 -32.34 -32.27 5.70
N ILE A 567 -31.20 -31.61 5.54
CA ILE A 567 -30.88 -30.78 4.36
C ILE A 567 -29.95 -31.46 3.34
N GLY A 568 -29.57 -32.72 3.56
CA GLY A 568 -28.80 -33.53 2.63
C GLY A 568 -27.29 -33.25 2.60
N LEU A 569 -26.73 -32.56 3.61
CA LEU A 569 -25.28 -32.40 3.73
C LEU A 569 -24.63 -33.72 4.15
N ASN A 570 -23.47 -34.03 3.56
CA ASN A 570 -22.81 -35.34 3.71
C ASN A 570 -21.38 -35.26 4.27
N GLN A 571 -20.89 -34.07 4.61
CA GLN A 571 -19.60 -33.91 5.29
C GLN A 571 -19.68 -32.91 6.43
N LEU A 572 -19.18 -33.30 7.60
CA LEU A 572 -19.05 -32.43 8.76
C LEU A 572 -17.58 -32.08 8.94
N TRP A 573 -17.24 -30.84 8.65
CA TRP A 573 -15.90 -30.30 8.82
C TRP A 573 -15.82 -29.75 10.25
N LEU A 574 -15.16 -30.49 11.13
CA LEU A 574 -15.15 -30.20 12.56
C LEU A 574 -13.88 -29.45 12.93
N ASP A 575 -13.99 -28.24 13.45
CA ASP A 575 -12.83 -27.53 13.98
C ASP A 575 -12.22 -28.28 15.18
N VAL A 576 -11.01 -28.82 14.97
CA VAL A 576 -10.26 -29.58 16.00
C VAL A 576 -9.00 -28.87 16.45
N PHE A 577 -8.64 -27.78 15.79
CA PHE A 577 -7.50 -26.95 16.17
C PHE A 577 -7.69 -25.53 15.66
N SER A 578 -7.76 -24.60 16.59
CA SER A 578 -7.89 -23.17 16.32
C SER A 578 -7.28 -22.36 17.44
N GLY A 579 -6.78 -21.17 17.14
CA GLY A 579 -6.21 -20.31 18.16
C GLY A 579 -4.94 -20.91 18.80
N GLY A 580 -4.23 -21.78 18.08
CA GLY A 580 -3.02 -22.45 18.56
C GLY A 580 -3.27 -23.60 19.56
N LYS A 581 -4.53 -24.02 19.74
CA LYS A 581 -4.92 -25.02 20.75
C LYS A 581 -5.63 -26.21 20.09
N SER A 582 -5.27 -27.42 20.52
CA SER A 582 -5.99 -28.64 20.14
C SER A 582 -7.27 -28.78 20.95
N HIS A 583 -8.37 -29.09 20.28
CA HIS A 583 -9.66 -29.38 20.91
C HIS A 583 -9.88 -30.88 21.15
N LEU A 584 -8.88 -31.70 20.85
CA LEU A 584 -8.95 -33.17 21.00
C LEU A 584 -8.81 -33.62 22.45
N ASP A 585 -8.21 -32.80 23.30
CA ASP A 585 -7.93 -33.14 24.70
C ASP A 585 -9.04 -32.71 25.66
N GLY A 586 -10.05 -31.98 25.14
CA GLY A 586 -11.24 -31.62 25.89
C GLY A 586 -12.08 -32.84 26.27
N LYS A 587 -12.72 -32.80 27.44
CA LYS A 587 -13.74 -33.76 27.84
C LYS A 587 -15.12 -33.11 27.78
N PRO A 588 -16.04 -33.58 26.91
CA PRO A 588 -15.90 -34.72 25.99
C PRO A 588 -15.10 -34.38 24.72
N ASN A 589 -14.38 -35.38 24.16
CA ASN A 589 -13.71 -35.25 22.86
C ASN A 589 -14.76 -35.22 21.74
N LEU A 590 -14.95 -34.05 21.14
CA LEU A 590 -16.01 -33.84 20.15
C LEU A 590 -15.74 -34.55 18.82
N LEU A 591 -14.48 -34.83 18.47
CA LEU A 591 -14.14 -35.59 17.27
C LEU A 591 -14.60 -37.05 17.39
N GLU A 592 -14.26 -37.71 18.50
CA GLU A 592 -14.70 -39.08 18.78
C GLU A 592 -16.23 -39.18 18.85
N ALA A 593 -16.87 -38.21 19.51
CA ALA A 593 -18.32 -38.14 19.57
C ALA A 593 -18.96 -37.98 18.18
N ALA A 594 -18.38 -37.14 17.31
CA ALA A 594 -18.86 -36.94 15.94
C ALA A 594 -18.73 -38.22 15.10
N ILE A 595 -17.59 -38.90 15.17
CA ILE A 595 -17.34 -40.18 14.47
C ILE A 595 -18.35 -41.23 14.93
N ALA A 596 -18.55 -41.37 16.24
CA ALA A 596 -19.50 -42.34 16.78
C ALA A 596 -20.95 -42.06 16.32
N LYS A 597 -21.38 -40.80 16.35
CA LYS A 597 -22.75 -40.38 16.01
C LYS A 597 -23.06 -40.39 14.52
N THR A 598 -22.05 -40.27 13.68
CA THR A 598 -22.20 -40.30 12.21
C THR A 598 -21.99 -41.68 11.61
N LYS A 599 -21.63 -42.69 12.41
CA LYS A 599 -21.51 -44.06 11.95
C LYS A 599 -22.81 -44.53 11.28
N GLY A 600 -22.73 -44.88 9.99
CA GLY A 600 -23.86 -45.34 9.19
C GLY A 600 -24.86 -44.24 8.76
N SER A 601 -24.58 -42.96 9.03
CA SER A 601 -25.47 -41.86 8.63
C SER A 601 -25.25 -41.37 7.19
N GLY A 602 -24.14 -41.77 6.56
CA GLY A 602 -23.70 -41.20 5.29
C GLY A 602 -23.03 -39.83 5.42
N ILE A 603 -22.77 -39.35 6.65
CA ILE A 603 -22.02 -38.12 6.91
C ILE A 603 -20.57 -38.50 7.24
N ALA A 604 -19.62 -38.03 6.43
CA ALA A 604 -18.19 -38.17 6.73
C ALA A 604 -17.73 -37.08 7.71
N ILE A 605 -16.77 -37.40 8.58
CA ILE A 605 -16.15 -36.45 9.49
C ILE A 605 -14.79 -36.04 8.92
N ILE A 606 -14.58 -34.74 8.77
CA ILE A 606 -13.33 -34.15 8.27
C ILE A 606 -12.81 -33.20 9.35
N PRO A 607 -11.80 -33.57 10.15
CA PRO A 607 -11.16 -32.61 11.04
C PRO A 607 -10.62 -31.42 10.26
N HIS A 608 -10.94 -30.23 10.75
CA HIS A 608 -10.48 -28.94 10.23
C HIS A 608 -9.47 -28.32 11.20
N VAL A 609 -8.35 -27.86 10.64
CA VAL A 609 -7.22 -27.27 11.37
C VAL A 609 -6.95 -25.88 10.82
N ASN A 610 -7.00 -24.87 11.69
CA ASN A 610 -6.55 -23.53 11.39
C ASN A 610 -5.05 -23.41 11.71
N ALA A 611 -4.20 -23.55 10.69
CA ALA A 611 -2.80 -23.92 10.88
C ALA A 611 -1.93 -22.78 11.43
N LEU A 612 -1.93 -21.61 10.77
CA LEU A 612 -1.03 -20.50 11.10
C LEU A 612 -1.72 -19.31 11.77
N ASN A 613 -3.02 -19.41 12.10
CA ASN A 613 -3.74 -18.37 12.80
C ASN A 613 -4.00 -18.79 14.26
N TRP A 614 -3.09 -18.39 15.15
CA TRP A 614 -3.09 -18.75 16.57
C TRP A 614 -3.72 -17.63 17.40
N GLY A 615 -4.17 -17.92 18.62
CA GLY A 615 -4.84 -16.92 19.46
C GLY A 615 -3.83 -15.90 20.01
N ALA A 616 -4.32 -14.96 20.81
CA ALA A 616 -3.47 -14.00 21.53
C ALA A 616 -2.38 -14.66 22.42
N ASP A 617 -2.53 -15.94 22.74
CA ASP A 617 -1.57 -16.72 23.54
C ASP A 617 -0.45 -17.39 22.72
N ALA A 618 -0.26 -17.03 21.43
CA ALA A 618 0.80 -17.62 20.61
C ALA A 618 2.20 -17.34 21.19
N PRO A 619 3.09 -18.36 21.29
CA PRO A 619 4.46 -18.17 21.80
C PRO A 619 5.20 -17.07 21.03
N LEU A 620 5.94 -16.22 21.76
CA LEU A 620 6.60 -15.04 21.17
C LEU A 620 7.58 -15.41 20.03
N ASP A 621 8.27 -16.54 20.16
CA ASP A 621 9.20 -17.09 19.18
C ASP A 621 8.51 -17.83 18.02
N ALA A 622 7.20 -18.04 18.10
CA ALA A 622 6.38 -18.56 17.02
C ALA A 622 5.66 -17.45 16.24
N GLN A 623 5.46 -16.27 16.84
CA GLN A 623 4.78 -15.14 16.20
C GLN A 623 5.51 -14.73 14.91
N ASP A 624 4.72 -14.55 13.84
CA ASP A 624 5.24 -13.92 12.64
C ASP A 624 5.24 -12.40 12.79
N LEU A 625 6.16 -11.73 12.11
CA LEU A 625 6.46 -10.32 12.32
C LEU A 625 6.51 -9.55 11.00
N THR A 626 6.08 -8.28 11.05
CA THR A 626 6.27 -7.30 9.98
C THR A 626 7.69 -6.76 9.96
N ILE A 627 8.03 -5.97 8.93
CA ILE A 627 9.32 -5.24 8.87
C ILE A 627 9.54 -4.26 10.04
N LEU A 628 8.45 -3.84 10.71
CA LEU A 628 8.49 -2.99 11.91
C LEU A 628 8.63 -3.80 13.21
N GLY A 629 8.68 -5.14 13.13
CA GLY A 629 8.69 -6.03 14.28
C GLY A 629 7.32 -6.14 14.97
N GLU A 630 6.25 -5.75 14.28
CA GLU A 630 4.88 -5.86 14.80
C GLU A 630 4.31 -7.24 14.50
N ASN A 631 3.46 -7.75 15.38
CA ASN A 631 2.69 -8.96 15.11
C ASN A 631 1.41 -8.66 14.31
N SER A 632 0.72 -9.70 13.84
CA SER A 632 -0.48 -9.53 13.00
C SER A 632 -1.62 -8.75 13.65
N ILE A 633 -1.72 -8.75 14.99
CA ILE A 633 -2.77 -7.97 15.69
C ILE A 633 -2.44 -6.49 15.61
N GLN A 634 -1.19 -6.11 15.88
CA GLN A 634 -0.72 -4.73 15.80
C GLN A 634 -0.80 -4.20 14.37
N GLU A 635 -0.37 -5.01 13.39
CA GLU A 635 -0.47 -4.70 11.97
C GLU A 635 -1.93 -4.54 11.54
N THR A 636 -2.83 -5.45 11.93
CA THR A 636 -4.26 -5.32 11.62
C THR A 636 -4.86 -4.07 12.28
N ALA A 637 -4.49 -3.75 13.51
CA ALA A 637 -4.96 -2.55 14.18
C ALA A 637 -4.50 -1.27 13.46
N TRP A 638 -3.27 -1.26 12.94
CA TRP A 638 -2.78 -0.16 12.11
C TRP A 638 -3.46 -0.10 10.74
N ASN A 639 -3.61 -1.24 10.05
CA ASN A 639 -4.33 -1.31 8.78
C ASN A 639 -5.78 -0.84 8.93
N ASN A 640 -6.46 -1.21 10.03
CA ASN A 640 -7.82 -0.73 10.33
C ASN A 640 -7.86 0.77 10.64
N LYS A 641 -6.78 1.34 11.17
CA LYS A 641 -6.65 2.79 11.37
C LYS A 641 -6.56 3.51 10.02
N ILE A 642 -5.77 3.01 9.06
CA ILE A 642 -5.50 3.69 7.76
C ILE A 642 -6.46 3.34 6.61
N ALA A 643 -7.06 2.14 6.63
CA ALA A 643 -7.97 1.66 5.59
C ALA A 643 -9.16 2.58 5.26
N PRO A 644 -9.67 3.44 6.17
CA PRO A 644 -10.74 4.38 5.82
C PRO A 644 -10.44 5.25 4.61
N ASP A 645 -9.20 5.51 4.18
CA ASP A 645 -8.97 6.66 3.28
C ASP A 645 -9.07 6.45 1.75
N GLU A 646 -9.05 5.24 1.20
CA GLU A 646 -9.01 5.06 -0.29
C GLU A 646 -10.18 4.29 -0.89
N PHE A 647 -10.83 3.42 -0.12
CA PHE A 647 -11.95 2.58 -0.60
C PHE A 647 -13.02 2.35 0.49
N TYR A 648 -12.63 2.42 1.76
CA TYR A 648 -13.49 2.21 2.93
C TYR A 648 -13.95 3.52 3.59
N GLN A 649 -13.71 4.69 2.98
CA GLN A 649 -14.22 5.99 3.48
C GLN A 649 -15.76 5.96 3.57
N TYR A 650 -16.37 4.99 2.88
CA TYR A 650 -17.80 4.70 2.84
C TYR A 650 -18.25 3.46 3.64
N LEU A 651 -17.33 2.75 4.31
CA LEU A 651 -17.60 1.57 5.14
C LEU A 651 -17.16 1.88 6.57
N LEU A 652 -18.08 1.80 7.53
CA LEU A 652 -17.82 2.21 8.91
C LEU A 652 -16.70 1.42 9.59
N PRO A 653 -16.02 2.04 10.58
CA PRO A 653 -15.03 1.40 11.44
C PRO A 653 -15.51 0.08 12.03
N ASP A 654 -16.80 -0.04 12.37
CA ASP A 654 -17.38 -1.25 12.96
C ASP A 654 -17.51 -2.44 11.99
N ILE A 655 -17.55 -2.19 10.67
CA ILE A 655 -17.49 -3.24 9.63
C ILE A 655 -16.05 -3.51 9.23
N ALA A 656 -15.21 -2.47 9.16
CA ALA A 656 -13.78 -2.60 8.87
C ALA A 656 -13.02 -3.32 10.00
N ALA A 657 -13.50 -3.22 11.24
CA ALA A 657 -12.91 -3.84 12.41
C ALA A 657 -13.78 -4.98 12.95
N SER A 658 -13.75 -6.14 12.30
CA SER A 658 -13.59 -7.34 13.13
C SER A 658 -12.10 -7.38 13.47
N PRO A 659 -11.66 -6.91 14.65
CA PRO A 659 -10.24 -6.93 14.98
C PRO A 659 -9.80 -8.38 14.83
N ASN A 660 -8.87 -8.65 13.92
CA ASN A 660 -8.24 -9.95 13.89
C ASN A 660 -7.53 -10.10 15.24
N THR A 661 -8.16 -10.82 16.16
CA THR A 661 -7.66 -11.08 17.51
C THR A 661 -6.68 -12.24 17.55
N ASN A 662 -6.43 -12.85 16.39
CA ASN A 662 -5.54 -13.99 16.26
C ASN A 662 -4.17 -13.53 15.73
N LEU A 663 -3.14 -13.99 16.43
CA LEU A 663 -1.74 -13.87 16.05
C LEU A 663 -1.42 -14.87 14.95
N ARG A 664 -0.86 -14.38 13.83
CA ARG A 664 -0.25 -15.24 12.82
C ARG A 664 1.08 -15.78 13.37
N VAL A 665 1.36 -17.04 13.10
CA VAL A 665 2.63 -17.69 13.46
C VAL A 665 3.43 -18.06 12.22
N SER A 666 4.76 -18.03 12.34
CA SER A 666 5.64 -18.30 11.21
C SER A 666 5.73 -19.80 10.91
N PRO A 667 5.56 -20.23 9.65
CA PRO A 667 5.78 -21.62 9.25
C PRO A 667 7.25 -22.07 9.39
N ALA A 668 8.18 -21.12 9.57
CA ALA A 668 9.59 -21.42 9.86
C ALA A 668 9.87 -21.72 11.34
N SER A 669 8.89 -21.53 12.23
CA SER A 669 9.05 -21.79 13.66
C SER A 669 9.03 -23.30 13.94
N PRO A 670 10.06 -23.86 14.60
CA PRO A 670 10.08 -25.27 14.99
C PRO A 670 8.87 -25.67 15.86
N ILE A 671 8.44 -24.79 16.77
CA ILE A 671 7.29 -25.05 17.64
C ILE A 671 6.01 -25.25 16.82
N VAL A 672 5.81 -24.44 15.78
CA VAL A 672 4.65 -24.52 14.89
C VAL A 672 4.68 -25.83 14.10
N GLN A 673 5.84 -26.16 13.52
CA GLN A 673 6.05 -27.39 12.76
C GLN A 673 5.82 -28.64 13.64
N ASP A 674 6.42 -28.70 14.82
CA ASP A 674 6.30 -29.86 15.74
C ASP A 674 4.87 -30.03 16.24
N THR A 675 4.21 -28.92 16.62
CA THR A 675 2.82 -28.94 17.08
C THR A 675 1.88 -29.49 16.00
N LEU A 676 1.98 -28.96 14.78
CA LEU A 676 1.08 -29.32 13.70
C LEU A 676 1.38 -30.72 13.13
N THR A 677 2.65 -31.12 12.99
CA THR A 677 2.99 -32.49 12.56
C THR A 677 2.52 -33.53 13.58
N THR A 678 2.65 -33.26 14.88
CA THR A 678 2.16 -34.13 15.95
C THR A 678 0.63 -34.24 15.92
N LEU A 679 -0.06 -33.11 15.79
CA LEU A 679 -1.52 -33.07 15.66
C LEU A 679 -2.01 -33.85 14.43
N LEU A 680 -1.42 -33.60 13.26
CA LEU A 680 -1.85 -34.23 12.01
C LEU A 680 -1.61 -35.73 12.00
N ARG A 681 -0.49 -36.21 12.56
CA ARG A 681 -0.26 -37.66 12.77
C ARG A 681 -1.34 -38.26 13.67
N ARG A 682 -1.69 -37.59 14.78
CA ARG A 682 -2.76 -38.04 15.68
C ARG A 682 -4.11 -38.12 14.98
N LEU A 683 -4.47 -37.08 14.21
CA LEU A 683 -5.72 -37.05 13.43
C LEU A 683 -5.75 -38.17 12.39
N ALA A 684 -4.65 -38.37 11.67
CA ALA A 684 -4.55 -39.38 10.63
C ALA A 684 -4.55 -40.82 11.18
N ALA A 685 -4.06 -41.02 12.40
CA ALA A 685 -4.17 -42.30 13.11
C ALA A 685 -5.57 -42.56 13.70
N THR A 686 -6.49 -41.58 13.70
CA THR A 686 -7.81 -41.70 14.33
C THR A 686 -8.78 -42.50 13.44
N PRO A 687 -9.31 -43.66 13.90
CA PRO A 687 -10.23 -44.46 13.09
C PRO A 687 -11.51 -43.69 12.74
N GLY A 688 -11.87 -43.68 11.45
CA GLY A 688 -13.03 -42.96 10.93
C GLY A 688 -12.72 -41.58 10.33
N VAL A 689 -11.48 -41.09 10.48
CA VAL A 689 -10.99 -39.92 9.74
C VAL A 689 -10.46 -40.37 8.38
N THR A 690 -11.06 -39.88 7.30
CA THR A 690 -10.65 -40.22 5.92
C THR A 690 -10.01 -39.06 5.17
N ASP A 691 -10.30 -37.83 5.60
CA ASP A 691 -9.78 -36.59 5.02
C ASP A 691 -9.47 -35.60 6.17
N ILE A 692 -8.56 -34.66 5.95
CA ILE A 692 -8.24 -33.54 6.86
C ILE A 692 -8.32 -32.24 6.05
N ALA A 693 -8.85 -31.16 6.63
CA ALA A 693 -8.88 -29.84 6.00
C ALA A 693 -7.99 -28.84 6.74
N LEU A 694 -7.14 -28.10 6.04
CA LEU A 694 -6.32 -27.02 6.58
C LEU A 694 -6.79 -25.67 6.04
N SER A 695 -6.95 -24.69 6.92
CA SER A 695 -7.14 -23.27 6.58
C SER A 695 -6.03 -22.41 7.18
N ASN A 696 -5.88 -21.16 6.69
CA ASN A 696 -4.77 -20.27 7.02
C ASN A 696 -3.42 -21.02 7.01
N ALA A 697 -3.22 -21.83 5.97
CA ALA A 697 -1.99 -22.60 5.76
C ALA A 697 -0.88 -21.74 5.11
N SER A 698 -1.20 -20.48 4.84
CA SER A 698 -0.29 -19.40 4.47
C SER A 698 -0.50 -18.23 5.43
N ALA A 699 0.57 -17.59 5.88
CA ALA A 699 0.47 -16.22 6.34
C ALA A 699 0.32 -15.29 5.11
N PRO A 700 -0.26 -14.09 5.27
CA PRO A 700 -0.20 -13.05 4.25
C PRO A 700 1.24 -12.85 3.78
N ASP A 701 1.46 -12.52 2.50
CA ASP A 701 2.78 -12.29 1.88
C ASP A 701 3.68 -13.53 1.63
N TYR A 702 3.31 -14.72 2.11
CA TYR A 702 3.96 -15.98 1.69
C TYR A 702 3.42 -16.50 0.35
N GLU A 703 2.56 -15.72 -0.30
CA GLU A 703 2.03 -15.95 -1.64
C GLU A 703 2.63 -14.92 -2.61
N ALA A 704 3.07 -15.39 -3.79
CA ALA A 704 3.86 -14.59 -4.75
C ALA A 704 3.16 -13.34 -5.34
N ASP A 705 1.92 -13.05 -4.96
CA ASP A 705 1.07 -11.98 -5.53
C ASP A 705 0.48 -11.02 -4.49
N GLN A 706 0.75 -11.21 -3.19
CA GLN A 706 0.24 -10.30 -2.16
C GLN A 706 1.28 -9.23 -1.84
N ARG A 707 0.90 -7.96 -2.04
CA ARG A 707 1.67 -6.77 -1.64
C ARG A 707 1.05 -6.20 -0.35
N GLY A 708 1.02 -6.99 0.71
CA GLY A 708 0.52 -6.59 2.03
C GLY A 708 1.57 -5.87 2.88
N ALA A 709 1.22 -5.60 4.15
CA ALA A 709 2.10 -4.95 5.12
C ALA A 709 3.29 -5.83 5.58
N GLY A 710 3.45 -7.02 4.99
CA GLY A 710 4.72 -7.70 4.83
C GLY A 710 5.08 -8.56 6.04
N MET A 711 4.40 -9.69 6.23
CA MET A 711 4.81 -10.70 7.21
C MET A 711 6.04 -11.50 6.75
N GLY A 712 6.67 -12.21 7.69
CA GLY A 712 7.83 -13.07 7.41
C GLY A 712 9.16 -12.56 7.96
N TYR A 713 9.21 -11.41 8.65
CA TYR A 713 10.45 -10.80 9.15
C TYR A 713 10.95 -11.39 10.47
N THR A 714 10.63 -12.66 10.74
CA THR A 714 11.20 -13.37 11.90
C THR A 714 12.73 -13.46 11.80
N PRO A 715 13.45 -13.47 12.94
CA PRO A 715 14.91 -13.61 12.93
C PRO A 715 15.41 -14.84 12.16
N THR A 716 14.66 -15.95 12.19
CA THR A 716 14.99 -17.19 11.46
C THR A 716 15.01 -16.98 9.95
N LEU A 717 13.98 -16.34 9.39
CA LEU A 717 13.88 -16.12 7.95
C LEU A 717 14.84 -15.03 7.48
N ARG A 718 15.00 -13.97 8.27
CA ARG A 718 16.02 -12.93 8.03
C ARG A 718 17.42 -13.51 7.96
N LEU A 719 17.78 -14.38 8.92
CA LEU A 719 19.06 -15.08 8.93
C LEU A 719 19.22 -16.01 7.73
N ALA A 720 18.16 -16.71 7.33
CA ALA A 720 18.20 -17.58 6.16
C ALA A 720 18.48 -16.80 4.87
N LEU A 721 17.86 -15.62 4.69
CA LEU A 721 18.17 -14.74 3.56
C LEU A 721 19.60 -14.21 3.65
N LEU A 722 20.01 -13.72 4.82
CA LEU A 722 21.36 -13.17 5.04
C LEU A 722 22.45 -14.19 4.69
N ARG A 723 22.29 -15.45 5.11
CA ARG A 723 23.25 -16.52 4.80
C ARG A 723 23.32 -16.87 3.31
N ARG A 724 22.22 -16.68 2.57
CA ARG A 724 22.12 -17.03 1.15
C ARG A 724 22.63 -15.90 0.26
N ASP A 725 22.19 -14.67 0.54
CA ASP A 725 22.30 -13.54 -0.39
C ASP A 725 23.08 -12.36 0.20
N HIS A 726 23.60 -12.48 1.42
CA HIS A 726 24.31 -11.42 2.15
C HIS A 726 23.49 -10.13 2.28
N VAL A 727 22.16 -10.25 2.39
CA VAL A 727 21.26 -9.12 2.64
C VAL A 727 20.25 -9.52 3.70
N ASP A 728 19.95 -8.61 4.60
CA ASP A 728 18.88 -8.76 5.59
C ASP A 728 17.65 -7.96 5.12
N PRO A 729 16.45 -8.57 5.07
CA PRO A 729 15.32 -7.99 4.37
C PRO A 729 14.79 -6.68 4.95
N VAL A 730 15.17 -6.32 6.18
CA VAL A 730 14.82 -5.02 6.76
C VAL A 730 15.57 -3.84 6.12
N ASP A 731 16.53 -4.08 5.22
CA ASP A 731 17.30 -3.04 4.52
C ASP A 731 16.76 -2.65 3.14
N PHE A 732 15.66 -3.24 2.69
CA PHE A 732 14.98 -2.81 1.48
C PHE A 732 13.48 -2.66 1.74
N GLU A 733 12.93 -1.58 1.19
CA GLU A 733 11.51 -1.34 1.24
C GLU A 733 10.78 -2.32 0.32
N THR A 734 9.73 -2.96 0.84
CA THR A 734 8.76 -3.66 0.00
C THR A 734 8.03 -2.60 -0.81
N MET A 735 8.09 -2.68 -2.15
CA MET A 735 7.56 -1.71 -3.13
C MET A 735 6.02 -1.50 -3.09
N SER A 736 5.42 -1.39 -1.91
CA SER A 736 3.99 -1.68 -1.71
C SER A 736 3.10 -0.45 -1.56
N TYR A 737 3.63 0.78 -1.52
CA TYR A 737 2.77 1.97 -1.59
C TYR A 737 3.19 2.89 -2.73
N TYR A 738 2.53 2.72 -3.88
CA TYR A 738 2.59 3.56 -5.08
C TYR A 738 2.00 4.98 -4.85
N ALA A 739 1.94 5.45 -3.61
CA ALA A 739 1.65 6.84 -3.36
C ALA A 739 2.88 7.63 -3.83
N GLN A 740 2.64 8.67 -4.62
CA GLN A 740 3.66 9.64 -5.04
C GLN A 740 4.37 10.14 -3.79
N GLU A 741 5.53 9.56 -3.45
CA GLU A 741 6.18 9.88 -2.18
C GLU A 741 6.52 11.37 -2.21
N PRO A 742 5.91 12.18 -1.33
CA PRO A 742 6.18 13.61 -1.30
C PRO A 742 7.54 13.89 -0.66
N MET A 743 8.41 12.89 -0.51
CA MET A 743 9.66 12.97 0.22
C MET A 743 10.80 12.18 -0.41
N ASN A 744 12.02 12.70 -0.28
CA ASN A 744 13.24 11.99 -0.61
C ASN A 744 13.68 11.09 0.54
N GLN A 745 13.47 9.78 0.38
CA GLN A 745 13.93 8.77 1.35
C GLN A 745 15.29 8.16 0.96
N SER A 746 15.96 8.67 -0.06
CA SER A 746 17.20 8.08 -0.57
C SER A 746 18.33 8.18 0.44
N VAL A 747 19.11 7.11 0.55
CA VAL A 747 20.40 7.10 1.24
C VAL A 747 21.45 6.80 0.17
N PRO A 748 22.00 7.84 -0.50
CA PRO A 748 22.84 7.66 -1.69
C PRO A 748 24.01 6.72 -1.47
N GLU A 749 24.62 6.73 -0.28
CA GLU A 749 25.70 5.82 0.09
C GLU A 749 25.32 4.34 0.21
N PHE A 750 24.01 4.04 0.18
CA PHE A 750 23.44 2.71 0.25
C PHE A 750 22.45 2.44 -0.89
N ALA A 751 22.51 3.26 -1.95
CA ALA A 751 21.63 3.16 -3.10
C ALA A 751 22.20 2.19 -4.15
N ASN A 752 21.45 1.12 -4.42
CA ASN A 752 21.64 0.31 -5.63
C ASN A 752 20.28 -0.26 -6.06
N GLN A 753 19.51 0.54 -6.78
CA GLN A 753 18.13 0.22 -7.14
C GLN A 753 18.02 -1.10 -7.93
N ALA A 754 19.00 -1.40 -8.79
CA ALA A 754 19.05 -2.67 -9.53
C ALA A 754 19.18 -3.87 -8.59
N SER A 755 19.92 -3.75 -7.49
CA SER A 755 20.00 -4.81 -6.47
C SER A 755 18.71 -4.98 -5.67
N LEU A 756 18.00 -3.88 -5.38
CA LEU A 756 16.81 -3.91 -4.52
C LEU A 756 15.68 -4.75 -5.12
N SER A 757 15.39 -4.60 -6.42
CA SER A 757 14.33 -5.38 -7.07
C SER A 757 14.64 -6.89 -7.06
N SER A 758 15.88 -7.29 -7.38
CA SER A 758 16.23 -8.71 -7.34
C SER A 758 16.17 -9.31 -5.93
N VAL A 759 16.58 -8.55 -4.91
CA VAL A 759 16.57 -9.04 -3.53
C VAL A 759 15.13 -9.16 -3.01
N HIS A 760 14.22 -8.26 -3.40
CA HIS A 760 12.80 -8.41 -3.09
C HIS A 760 12.20 -9.68 -3.70
N ASP A 761 12.55 -10.00 -4.95
CA ASP A 761 12.15 -11.26 -5.60
C ASP A 761 12.75 -12.47 -4.87
N ASP A 762 14.03 -12.40 -4.48
CA ASP A 762 14.74 -13.44 -3.73
C ASP A 762 14.10 -13.68 -2.34
N TRP A 763 13.66 -12.61 -1.67
CA TRP A 763 12.95 -12.67 -0.40
C TRP A 763 11.56 -13.29 -0.55
N THR A 764 10.78 -12.83 -1.52
CA THR A 764 9.48 -13.41 -1.84
C THR A 764 9.60 -14.90 -2.17
N ALA A 765 10.62 -15.27 -2.96
CA ALA A 765 10.91 -16.66 -3.26
C ALA A 765 11.28 -17.48 -2.02
N LEU A 766 12.03 -16.91 -1.07
CA LEU A 766 12.34 -17.57 0.20
C LEU A 766 11.08 -17.82 1.04
N LEU A 767 10.17 -16.85 1.14
CA LEU A 767 8.91 -17.01 1.86
C LEU A 767 8.03 -18.10 1.23
N VAL A 768 7.85 -18.06 -0.09
CA VAL A 768 7.09 -19.07 -0.84
C VAL A 768 7.70 -20.47 -0.64
N ASN A 769 9.02 -20.60 -0.76
CA ASN A 769 9.71 -21.88 -0.57
C ASN A 769 9.59 -22.40 0.87
N THR A 770 9.68 -21.52 1.87
CA THR A 770 9.47 -21.85 3.29
C THR A 770 8.07 -22.43 3.50
N ARG A 771 7.04 -21.75 2.99
CA ARG A 771 5.66 -22.22 3.03
C ARG A 771 5.52 -23.59 2.37
N SER A 772 6.04 -23.76 1.15
CA SER A 772 5.96 -25.04 0.44
C SER A 772 6.64 -26.18 1.21
N ALA A 773 7.82 -25.95 1.78
CA ALA A 773 8.53 -26.95 2.59
C ALA A 773 7.78 -27.33 3.87
N PHE A 774 7.20 -26.33 4.55
CA PHE A 774 6.35 -26.53 5.71
C PHE A 774 5.13 -27.40 5.37
N LEU A 775 4.38 -27.06 4.32
CA LEU A 775 3.23 -27.84 3.87
C LEU A 775 3.64 -29.27 3.49
N GLN A 776 4.77 -29.45 2.79
CA GLN A 776 5.26 -30.77 2.39
C GLN A 776 5.57 -31.65 3.60
N THR A 777 6.11 -31.06 4.65
CA THR A 777 6.33 -31.72 5.93
C THR A 777 5.02 -32.16 6.56
N LEU A 778 4.01 -31.28 6.61
CA LEU A 778 2.67 -31.62 7.13
C LEU A 778 2.04 -32.78 6.36
N LEU A 779 2.05 -32.74 5.02
CA LEU A 779 1.50 -33.81 4.19
C LEU A 779 2.26 -35.13 4.35
N SER A 780 3.59 -35.08 4.47
CA SER A 780 4.42 -36.26 4.71
C SER A 780 4.07 -36.90 6.06
N SER A 781 3.86 -36.09 7.10
CA SER A 781 3.48 -36.58 8.43
C SER A 781 2.13 -37.31 8.44
N VAL A 782 1.15 -36.85 7.65
CA VAL A 782 -0.16 -37.53 7.47
C VAL A 782 0.01 -38.87 6.74
N ARG A 783 0.92 -38.94 5.76
CA ARG A 783 1.14 -40.15 4.94
C ARG A 783 1.90 -41.26 5.67
N GLU A 784 2.75 -40.88 6.63
CA GLU A 784 3.46 -41.85 7.48
C GLU A 784 2.48 -42.63 8.39
N THR A 785 1.26 -42.14 8.56
CA THR A 785 0.23 -42.72 9.44
C THR A 785 -0.89 -43.41 8.66
N GLY A 786 -0.99 -44.74 8.83
CA GLY A 786 -2.13 -45.54 8.36
C GLY A 786 -2.06 -46.01 6.90
N SER A 787 -3.00 -46.87 6.52
CA SER A 787 -3.18 -47.35 5.15
C SER A 787 -4.67 -47.57 4.85
N PRO A 788 -5.30 -46.81 3.94
CA PRO A 788 -4.75 -45.65 3.22
C PRO A 788 -4.63 -44.40 4.11
N PRO A 789 -3.65 -43.52 3.88
CA PRO A 789 -3.55 -42.26 4.61
C PRO A 789 -4.70 -41.32 4.23
N PRO A 790 -5.14 -40.44 5.15
CA PRO A 790 -6.15 -39.44 4.84
C PRO A 790 -5.72 -38.50 3.71
N ASN A 791 -6.70 -38.01 2.96
CA ASN A 791 -6.46 -36.90 2.04
C ASN A 791 -6.31 -35.57 2.80
N LEU A 792 -5.58 -34.61 2.22
CA LEU A 792 -5.44 -33.27 2.77
C LEU A 792 -6.12 -32.25 1.86
N PHE A 793 -7.06 -31.47 2.38
CA PHE A 793 -7.65 -30.31 1.72
C PHE A 793 -6.95 -29.04 2.19
N LEU A 794 -6.48 -28.21 1.27
CA LEU A 794 -5.87 -26.91 1.59
C LEU A 794 -6.78 -25.78 1.15
N ARG A 795 -7.10 -24.86 2.07
CA ARG A 795 -7.82 -23.61 1.76
C ARG A 795 -6.89 -22.68 1.01
N THR A 796 -7.37 -22.09 -0.08
CA THR A 796 -6.74 -20.93 -0.71
C THR A 796 -7.45 -19.66 -0.27
N GLU A 797 -6.70 -18.70 0.25
CA GLU A 797 -7.21 -17.36 0.58
C GLU A 797 -6.94 -16.45 -0.62
N PRO A 798 -7.97 -16.01 -1.36
CA PRO A 798 -7.70 -15.19 -2.52
C PRO A 798 -7.41 -13.74 -2.12
N PRO A 799 -6.64 -13.01 -2.95
CA PRO A 799 -6.48 -11.58 -2.80
C PRO A 799 -7.82 -10.89 -3.12
N PHE A 800 -8.52 -10.45 -2.07
CA PHE A 800 -9.76 -9.64 -2.06
C PHE A 800 -10.97 -10.14 -2.90
N GLN A 801 -12.19 -9.92 -2.38
CA GLN A 801 -13.49 -9.98 -3.07
C GLN A 801 -13.89 -11.28 -3.81
N THR A 802 -13.17 -12.39 -3.65
CA THR A 802 -13.44 -13.63 -4.38
C THR A 802 -13.71 -14.80 -3.44
N PRO A 803 -14.54 -15.77 -3.84
CA PRO A 803 -14.86 -16.89 -2.99
C PRO A 803 -13.61 -17.71 -2.67
N THR A 804 -13.37 -17.92 -1.37
CA THR A 804 -12.39 -18.87 -0.87
C THR A 804 -12.76 -20.29 -1.32
N TRP A 805 -11.80 -21.20 -1.43
CA TRP A 805 -12.06 -22.59 -1.80
C TRP A 805 -10.99 -23.52 -1.21
N TYR A 806 -11.27 -24.82 -1.20
CA TYR A 806 -10.36 -25.89 -0.80
C TYR A 806 -9.99 -26.75 -2.01
N GLY A 807 -8.69 -26.99 -2.18
CA GLY A 807 -8.16 -27.95 -3.14
C GLY A 807 -7.67 -29.21 -2.46
N LEU A 808 -7.95 -30.38 -3.04
CA LEU A 808 -7.31 -31.63 -2.60
C LEU A 808 -5.83 -31.63 -2.95
N TRP A 809 -5.01 -31.87 -1.95
CA TRP A 809 -3.57 -32.01 -2.06
C TRP A 809 -3.13 -33.41 -1.61
N SER A 810 -2.89 -34.26 -2.61
CA SER A 810 -2.64 -35.69 -2.44
C SER A 810 -1.31 -36.16 -3.07
N ASP A 811 -0.40 -35.26 -3.39
CA ASP A 811 0.98 -35.61 -3.75
C ASP A 811 1.91 -34.49 -3.25
N PRO A 812 2.87 -34.76 -2.35
CA PRO A 812 3.80 -33.75 -1.85
C PRO A 812 4.71 -33.21 -2.96
N ARG A 813 4.80 -33.90 -4.10
CA ARG A 813 5.51 -33.44 -5.30
C ARG A 813 4.64 -32.56 -6.20
N SER A 814 3.33 -32.52 -5.97
CA SER A 814 2.45 -31.56 -6.66
C SER A 814 2.53 -30.21 -5.97
N LEU A 815 2.49 -29.14 -6.76
CA LEU A 815 2.31 -27.79 -6.23
C LEU A 815 1.08 -27.78 -5.34
N ASP A 816 1.17 -27.08 -4.22
CA ASP A 816 0.00 -26.85 -3.37
C ASP A 816 -1.11 -26.18 -4.21
N PRO A 817 -2.39 -26.40 -3.88
CA PRO A 817 -3.48 -25.71 -4.51
C PRO A 817 -3.29 -24.21 -4.28
N HIS A 818 -2.94 -23.48 -5.32
CA HIS A 818 -2.86 -22.02 -5.30
C HIS A 818 -3.74 -21.48 -6.42
N ARG A 819 -4.35 -20.33 -6.23
CA ARG A 819 -5.13 -19.75 -7.32
C ARG A 819 -4.16 -19.34 -8.44
N PRO A 820 -4.38 -19.75 -9.70
CA PRO A 820 -3.64 -19.16 -10.81
C PRO A 820 -3.90 -17.65 -10.82
N LYS A 821 -2.84 -16.84 -11.02
CA LYS A 821 -2.89 -15.38 -10.91
C LYS A 821 -4.16 -14.80 -11.56
N PRO A 822 -5.00 -14.04 -10.83
CA PRO A 822 -6.12 -13.35 -11.45
C PRO A 822 -5.57 -12.44 -12.54
N ARG A 823 -6.16 -12.54 -13.73
CA ARG A 823 -5.77 -11.74 -14.90
C ARG A 823 -6.02 -10.27 -14.58
N THR A 824 -4.97 -9.47 -14.59
CA THR A 824 -5.10 -8.01 -14.44
C THR A 824 -5.70 -7.36 -15.69
N THR A 825 -5.76 -8.07 -16.83
CA THR A 825 -6.38 -7.57 -18.07
C THR A 825 -7.43 -8.56 -18.62
N LEU A 826 -8.67 -8.09 -18.77
CA LEU A 826 -9.82 -8.84 -19.32
C LEU A 826 -9.62 -9.40 -20.75
N SER A 827 -8.56 -9.03 -21.47
CA SER A 827 -8.38 -9.31 -22.91
C SER A 827 -7.55 -10.56 -23.25
N GLU A 828 -6.71 -11.07 -22.35
CA GLU A 828 -5.84 -12.20 -22.69
C GLU A 828 -6.63 -13.52 -22.65
N LYS A 829 -6.33 -14.53 -23.48
CA LYS A 829 -6.92 -15.89 -23.36
C LYS A 829 -6.16 -16.71 -22.32
N PRO A 830 -6.80 -17.60 -21.52
CA PRO A 830 -6.13 -18.28 -20.42
C PRO A 830 -4.85 -18.95 -20.91
N THR A 831 -3.72 -18.67 -20.29
CA THR A 831 -2.48 -19.38 -20.63
C THR A 831 -2.66 -20.86 -20.30
N PRO A 832 -2.05 -21.78 -21.09
CA PRO A 832 -2.15 -23.21 -20.87
C PRO A 832 -1.91 -23.67 -19.41
N PRO A 833 -1.00 -23.09 -18.59
CA PRO A 833 -0.74 -23.54 -17.22
C PRO A 833 -1.91 -23.34 -16.24
N ALA A 834 -2.71 -22.27 -16.36
CA ALA A 834 -3.87 -22.06 -15.49
C ALA A 834 -5.01 -23.05 -15.82
N GLN A 835 -5.22 -23.31 -17.11
CA GLN A 835 -6.10 -24.40 -17.56
C GLN A 835 -5.55 -25.77 -17.16
N TYR A 836 -4.22 -25.92 -17.12
CA TYR A 836 -3.56 -27.16 -16.72
C TYR A 836 -3.67 -27.41 -15.21
N ALA A 837 -3.48 -26.40 -14.37
CA ALA A 837 -3.64 -26.48 -12.91
C ALA A 837 -5.10 -26.81 -12.52
N HIS A 838 -6.07 -26.09 -13.09
CA HIS A 838 -7.49 -26.36 -12.88
C HIS A 838 -7.92 -27.75 -13.39
N ARG A 839 -7.29 -28.28 -14.45
CA ARG A 839 -7.54 -29.65 -14.94
C ARG A 839 -6.84 -30.74 -14.09
N ARG A 840 -5.78 -30.40 -13.35
CA ARG A 840 -4.98 -31.37 -12.57
C ARG A 840 -5.54 -31.58 -11.16
N TRP A 841 -6.15 -30.55 -10.57
CA TRP A 841 -6.82 -30.66 -9.28
C TRP A 841 -8.22 -31.23 -9.49
N ARG A 842 -8.31 -32.54 -9.25
CA ARG A 842 -9.51 -33.32 -9.56
C ARG A 842 -10.72 -32.98 -8.69
N THR A 843 -10.51 -32.31 -7.55
CA THR A 843 -11.58 -31.97 -6.60
C THR A 843 -11.37 -30.56 -6.03
N ASN A 844 -12.07 -29.57 -6.59
CA ASN A 844 -12.13 -28.22 -6.04
C ASN A 844 -13.45 -28.07 -5.26
N ILE A 845 -13.38 -27.57 -4.02
CA ILE A 845 -14.54 -27.35 -3.16
C ILE A 845 -14.64 -25.86 -2.85
N VAL A 846 -15.69 -25.19 -3.28
CA VAL A 846 -15.86 -23.75 -3.04
C VAL A 846 -16.36 -23.47 -1.63
N ILE A 847 -15.94 -22.36 -1.02
CA ILE A 847 -16.58 -21.78 0.16
C ILE A 847 -17.38 -20.59 -0.36
N PRO A 848 -18.71 -20.71 -0.52
CA PRO A 848 -19.51 -19.59 -0.98
C PRO A 848 -19.41 -18.46 0.04
N VAL A 849 -19.27 -17.22 -0.44
CA VAL A 849 -19.17 -16.05 0.43
C VAL A 849 -20.56 -15.77 0.97
N PHE A 850 -20.75 -16.02 2.27
CA PHE A 850 -21.99 -15.73 2.99
C PHE A 850 -21.84 -14.42 3.74
N TRP A 851 -22.78 -13.52 3.50
CA TRP A 851 -23.00 -12.38 4.38
C TRP A 851 -24.14 -12.77 5.31
N SER A 852 -24.06 -12.37 6.58
CA SER A 852 -24.96 -12.81 7.65
C SER A 852 -26.46 -12.51 7.39
N ASP A 853 -26.78 -11.73 6.37
CA ASP A 853 -28.12 -11.31 5.94
C ASP A 853 -28.67 -12.12 4.74
N GLN A 854 -27.92 -13.06 4.16
CA GLN A 854 -28.37 -13.80 2.99
C GLN A 854 -29.51 -14.78 3.30
N SER A 855 -30.61 -14.64 2.56
CA SER A 855 -31.75 -15.54 2.55
C SER A 855 -31.40 -16.94 2.02
N ARG A 856 -32.23 -17.93 2.36
CA ARG A 856 -32.14 -19.30 1.82
C ARG A 856 -32.10 -19.30 0.29
N GLU A 857 -32.85 -18.40 -0.34
CA GLU A 857 -32.95 -18.24 -1.78
C GLU A 857 -31.64 -17.73 -2.38
N GLN A 858 -30.95 -16.82 -1.68
CA GLN A 858 -29.61 -16.37 -2.07
C GLN A 858 -28.56 -17.48 -1.91
N LEU A 859 -28.64 -18.29 -0.84
CA LEU A 859 -27.80 -19.47 -0.68
C LEU A 859 -28.02 -20.48 -1.83
N ILE A 860 -29.28 -20.75 -2.18
CA ILE A 860 -29.62 -21.63 -3.31
C ILE A 860 -29.11 -21.02 -4.62
N ALA A 861 -29.28 -19.72 -4.83
CA ALA A 861 -28.79 -19.02 -6.01
C ALA A 861 -27.25 -19.09 -6.10
N ALA A 862 -26.54 -18.90 -4.99
CA ALA A 862 -25.08 -19.00 -4.91
C ALA A 862 -24.60 -20.41 -5.25
N VAL A 863 -25.24 -21.45 -4.71
CA VAL A 863 -24.93 -22.86 -5.03
C VAL A 863 -25.24 -23.19 -6.49
N ASN A 864 -26.37 -22.69 -7.03
CA ASN A 864 -26.75 -22.90 -8.43
C ASN A 864 -25.88 -22.12 -9.41
N ALA A 865 -25.25 -21.04 -8.97
CA ALA A 865 -24.34 -20.23 -9.78
C ALA A 865 -22.94 -20.83 -9.90
N LEU A 866 -22.64 -21.92 -9.18
CA LEU A 866 -21.36 -22.61 -9.30
C LEU A 866 -21.25 -23.25 -10.69
N GLU A 867 -20.23 -22.83 -11.45
CA GLU A 867 -19.98 -23.32 -12.80
C GLU A 867 -19.69 -24.84 -12.83
N PRO A 868 -19.93 -25.52 -13.96
CA PRO A 868 -19.49 -26.90 -14.15
C PRO A 868 -17.97 -27.05 -13.91
N GLY A 869 -17.57 -27.92 -12.98
CA GLY A 869 -16.15 -28.18 -12.65
C GLY A 869 -15.79 -28.14 -11.15
N TRP A 870 -16.75 -27.78 -10.29
CA TRP A 870 -16.61 -27.89 -8.83
C TRP A 870 -17.15 -29.22 -8.30
N ASP A 871 -16.43 -29.84 -7.38
CA ASP A 871 -16.80 -31.15 -6.78
C ASP A 871 -17.73 -31.00 -5.58
N GLY A 872 -17.82 -29.79 -5.03
CA GLY A 872 -18.66 -29.49 -3.91
C GLY A 872 -18.51 -28.08 -3.35
N PHE A 873 -19.17 -27.86 -2.22
CA PHE A 873 -19.07 -26.64 -1.44
C PHE A 873 -18.98 -26.90 0.06
N VAL A 874 -18.45 -25.92 0.81
CA VAL A 874 -18.44 -25.88 2.28
C VAL A 874 -19.22 -24.65 2.75
N LEU A 875 -20.22 -24.85 3.61
CA LEU A 875 -20.84 -23.75 4.36
C LEU A 875 -20.03 -23.49 5.63
N ASP A 876 -19.37 -22.33 5.73
CA ASP A 876 -18.54 -21.97 6.89
C ASP A 876 -19.35 -21.15 7.90
N PHE A 877 -19.75 -21.78 9.00
CA PHE A 877 -20.45 -21.12 10.10
C PHE A 877 -19.53 -20.78 11.29
N THR A 878 -18.22 -20.92 11.15
CA THR A 878 -17.28 -20.56 12.24
C THR A 878 -16.99 -19.06 12.30
N ILE A 879 -17.37 -18.32 11.26
CA ILE A 879 -17.11 -16.87 11.10
C ILE A 879 -18.18 -16.03 11.81
N ASP A 880 -19.39 -16.55 12.04
CA ASP A 880 -20.46 -15.83 12.75
C ASP A 880 -20.37 -16.05 14.28
N SER A 881 -19.96 -15.01 15.01
CA SER A 881 -19.84 -15.01 16.49
C SER A 881 -21.18 -15.02 17.25
N HIS A 882 -22.32 -15.06 16.57
CA HIS A 882 -23.63 -14.75 17.15
C HIS A 882 -24.72 -15.81 16.88
N GLY A 883 -24.69 -16.92 17.64
CA GLY A 883 -25.84 -17.84 17.80
C GLY A 883 -25.95 -18.98 16.77
N ASP A 884 -26.92 -19.88 17.01
CA ASP A 884 -27.12 -21.15 16.29
C ASP A 884 -26.90 -21.00 14.76
N PRO A 885 -25.95 -21.75 14.16
CA PRO A 885 -25.53 -21.61 12.76
C PRO A 885 -26.67 -21.81 11.75
N PHE A 886 -27.79 -22.39 12.18
CA PHE A 886 -28.96 -22.61 11.33
C PHE A 886 -30.17 -21.74 11.69
N SER A 887 -30.03 -20.81 12.63
CA SER A 887 -31.14 -19.96 13.09
C SER A 887 -31.64 -18.99 12.00
N ALA A 888 -30.76 -18.43 11.17
CA ALA A 888 -31.12 -17.60 10.02
C ALA A 888 -31.95 -18.38 8.98
N LEU A 889 -31.57 -19.63 8.70
CA LEU A 889 -32.32 -20.56 7.86
C LEU A 889 -33.68 -20.97 8.46
N ALA A 890 -33.82 -20.92 9.79
CA ALA A 890 -35.03 -21.28 10.52
C ALA A 890 -36.03 -20.11 10.67
N LYS A 891 -35.56 -18.84 10.71
CA LYS A 891 -36.37 -17.64 11.02
C LYS A 891 -37.47 -17.32 9.99
N ARG A 892 -37.31 -17.64 8.70
CA ARG A 892 -38.31 -17.31 7.64
C ARG A 892 -39.61 -18.14 7.70
N LYS A 893 -39.64 -19.26 8.43
CA LYS A 893 -40.87 -20.06 8.61
C LYS A 893 -41.93 -19.38 9.49
N ARG A 894 -41.55 -18.39 10.30
CA ARG A 894 -42.49 -17.63 11.14
C ARG A 894 -43.17 -16.48 10.37
N SER A 895 -42.49 -15.84 9.42
CA SER A 895 -43.06 -14.74 8.60
C SER A 895 -44.05 -15.21 7.52
N GLU A 896 -43.92 -16.44 7.02
CA GLU A 896 -44.89 -17.03 6.08
C GLU A 896 -46.20 -17.47 6.79
N LYS A 897 -46.19 -17.60 8.12
CA LYS A 897 -47.38 -17.96 8.91
C LYS A 897 -48.27 -16.75 9.23
N SER A 898 -47.71 -15.55 9.21
CA SER A 898 -48.41 -14.27 9.36
C SER A 898 -49.01 -13.71 8.06
N ALA A 899 -48.82 -14.39 6.92
CA ALA A 899 -49.39 -14.03 5.62
C ALA A 899 -50.68 -14.80 5.26
N LEU A 900 -51.28 -15.53 6.21
CA LEU A 900 -52.64 -16.03 6.04
C LEU A 900 -53.63 -14.88 6.30
N PRO A 901 -54.58 -14.61 5.39
CA PRO A 901 -55.54 -13.53 5.59
C PRO A 901 -56.35 -13.79 6.85
N ALA A 902 -56.53 -12.74 7.65
CA ALA A 902 -57.49 -12.74 8.75
C ALA A 902 -58.83 -13.25 8.22
N LYS A 903 -59.37 -14.30 8.85
CA LYS A 903 -60.79 -14.62 8.67
C LYS A 903 -61.58 -13.41 9.15
N THR A 904 -62.20 -12.70 8.22
CA THR A 904 -63.16 -11.63 8.48
C THR A 904 -64.47 -12.22 9.03
N PRO A 905 -65.26 -11.37 9.71
CA PRO A 905 -65.58 -11.45 11.14
C PRO A 905 -66.36 -12.69 11.58
#